data_AF-R4WQE8-F1
#
_entry.id   AF-R4WQE8-F1
#
_cell.length_a   1.000
_cell.length_b   1.000
_cell.length_c   1.000
_cell.angle_alpha   90.00
_cell.angle_beta   90.00
_cell.angle_gamma   90.00
#
_symmetry.space_group_name_H-M   'P 1'
#
loop_
_entity.id
_entity.type
_entity.pdbx_description
1 polymer ?
#
loop_
_entity_poly.entity_id
_entity_poly.type
_entity_poly.pdbx_seq_one_letter_code
_entity_poly.pdbx_strand_id
1 'polypeptide(L)'
;MRYYIPSNPITGANLSATGFFEDTVNGEIVPQGDIWNPNIAYPANAMVVGADGQLYIANSANLDSAPPADVWREVGSSHQLAENLASASGASEVGFVQAGEGAVPRNLQEKVREQLSATDFPVVGDGVTDDTAAIAKLESSHAGRYVDLLGKTYLVSALPTNNYYFNGTFKRASDGFLFDAGYIGQTRVGNHAVVIGKGAGAALPKFIEYKKAGNPYNVIAIGDSAMAANTTARNSIAIGVGAMQNTVNGRYNIAIGLESQYCVNSNDGANTAGTRNIGVGDNTLRFNVTGYSNIAMGRNAGQSITNGNFCTALGSAALYGLAPLDLDDTTILNQTPLTVDHQTMIGSNAGMMSNAEGNTCVGADCGSEIKKGTLTAFGWQAASTLEVDSSFDGFQRVTGTTKTGTYVWNVNTITVTIAAHGFSAGWRVRIGLGAHEAQYMTIVSVPDANTFTLSTALSPTQNSESGVAKVIEWVTLMAITPVSDVMAIGRKALYSGKTCSNSIAIGAVAQFQSQGINNTSVGNLTLSAATTGTRNTAVGYSALRALTTGTDCVAVGEFAASNITTGSQVTALGRSALRNSQDGSVTATFNNITGVGYDSRVSGDNQVQLGNSATTTYVYGTVQNRSDLHDKADVRDTVLGLDFIKALRPVDYRWDMRDDYAEPYEEEDGIDAEGKPIIVRKIRQLPKDGSKKRARFHHGLIAQEVQTLIERTGVDFGGFQNHAVDGGCDVKTIGYDELIAPLIKAVQELASMVDQLRGSR
;
A
#
# COMPACT_ATOMS: atom_id res chain seq x y z
N MET A 1 56.25 33.82 -11.77
CA MET A 1 56.06 33.34 -10.38
C MET A 1 57.29 33.75 -9.58
N ARG A 2 57.24 33.74 -8.24
CA ARG A 2 58.33 34.23 -7.39
C ARG A 2 58.87 33.11 -6.51
N TYR A 3 59.98 32.52 -6.93
CA TYR A 3 60.70 31.46 -6.22
C TYR A 3 61.86 32.07 -5.42
N TYR A 4 62.09 31.56 -4.21
CA TYR A 4 63.18 32.00 -3.34
C TYR A 4 63.88 30.81 -2.68
N ILE A 5 65.20 30.91 -2.51
CA ILE A 5 66.04 29.94 -1.80
C ILE A 5 66.52 30.62 -0.51
N PRO A 6 66.07 30.19 0.68
CA PRO A 6 66.52 30.75 1.95
C PRO A 6 67.95 30.28 2.27
N SER A 7 68.74 31.13 2.92
CA SER A 7 70.15 30.84 3.26
C SER A 7 70.35 30.09 4.59
N ASN A 8 69.28 29.57 5.20
CA ASN A 8 69.28 28.73 6.41
C ASN A 8 67.88 28.11 6.62
N PRO A 9 67.74 27.00 7.39
CA PRO A 9 66.44 26.43 7.72
C PRO A 9 65.57 27.41 8.49
N ILE A 10 64.26 27.40 8.20
CA ILE A 10 63.34 28.48 8.58
C ILE A 10 62.99 28.43 10.08
N THR A 11 63.70 29.21 10.90
CA THR A 11 63.32 29.50 12.29
C THR A 11 63.14 30.99 12.53
N GLY A 12 61.87 31.43 12.58
CA GLY A 12 61.42 32.65 13.29
C GLY A 12 62.11 34.00 12.99
N ALA A 13 61.42 34.83 12.20
CA ALA A 13 61.63 36.27 11.97
C ALA A 13 62.74 36.73 10.99
N ASN A 14 62.38 37.75 10.20
CA ASN A 14 63.22 38.61 9.35
C ASN A 14 64.01 37.93 8.21
N LEU A 15 63.36 37.80 7.04
CA LEU A 15 64.02 37.68 5.73
C LEU A 15 63.49 38.77 4.79
N SER A 16 64.39 39.50 4.13
CA SER A 16 64.05 40.49 3.10
C SER A 16 64.02 39.86 1.71
N ALA A 17 62.92 40.06 0.97
CA ALA A 17 62.71 39.41 -0.33
C ALA A 17 63.74 39.86 -1.37
N THR A 18 64.52 38.90 -1.89
CA THR A 18 65.53 39.10 -2.95
C THR A 18 65.55 37.88 -3.88
N GLY A 19 65.24 38.07 -5.16
CA GLY A 19 65.17 37.02 -6.17
C GLY A 19 63.77 36.85 -6.78
N PHE A 20 63.62 37.20 -8.06
CA PHE A 20 62.41 36.99 -8.85
C PHE A 20 62.79 36.42 -10.23
N PHE A 21 62.03 35.44 -10.73
CA PHE A 21 62.16 34.91 -12.08
C PHE A 21 60.92 35.28 -12.90
N GLU A 22 61.00 36.41 -13.61
CA GLU A 22 60.09 36.75 -14.72
C GLU A 22 60.61 37.97 -15.48
N ASP A 23 60.96 37.79 -16.76
CA ASP A 23 60.85 38.81 -17.79
C ASP A 23 60.26 38.13 -19.04
N THR A 24 59.53 38.89 -19.85
CA THR A 24 58.74 38.37 -20.98
C THR A 24 58.87 39.26 -22.20
N VAL A 25 59.85 38.95 -23.06
CA VAL A 25 59.98 39.49 -24.40
C VAL A 25 60.20 38.33 -25.40
N ASN A 26 59.46 38.35 -26.51
CA ASN A 26 59.58 37.46 -27.68
C ASN A 26 59.35 35.93 -27.51
N GLY A 27 59.08 35.41 -26.31
CA GLY A 27 58.34 34.15 -26.15
C GLY A 27 59.10 32.83 -26.37
N GLU A 28 60.43 32.85 -26.46
CA GLU A 28 61.25 31.64 -26.28
C GLU A 28 61.60 31.46 -24.80
N ILE A 29 61.50 30.23 -24.29
CA ILE A 29 61.96 29.90 -22.93
C ILE A 29 63.47 29.66 -22.99
N VAL A 30 64.26 30.71 -22.74
CA VAL A 30 65.71 30.58 -22.54
C VAL A 30 65.96 30.11 -21.10
N PRO A 31 66.53 28.91 -20.87
CA PRO A 31 66.77 28.39 -19.53
C PRO A 31 68.01 29.05 -18.92
N GLN A 32 67.87 30.22 -18.30
CA GLN A 32 69.00 31.02 -17.84
C GLN A 32 69.67 30.48 -16.55
N GLY A 33 70.28 29.30 -16.66
CA GLY A 33 71.36 28.82 -15.80
C GLY A 33 72.72 29.10 -16.45
N ASP A 34 72.92 30.33 -16.92
CA ASP A 34 74.11 30.68 -17.72
C ASP A 34 75.40 30.56 -16.89
N ILE A 35 76.40 29.90 -17.49
CA ILE A 35 77.80 30.07 -17.11
C ILE A 35 78.14 31.55 -17.34
N TRP A 36 78.86 32.17 -16.40
CA TRP A 36 79.17 33.60 -16.46
C TRP A 36 79.71 34.03 -17.83
N ASN A 37 79.09 35.05 -18.42
CA ASN A 37 79.37 35.51 -19.77
C ASN A 37 79.98 36.93 -19.73
N PRO A 38 81.22 37.14 -20.24
CA PRO A 38 81.88 38.46 -20.22
C PRO A 38 81.20 39.56 -21.04
N ASN A 39 80.18 39.22 -21.83
CA ASN A 39 79.46 40.16 -22.69
C ASN A 39 78.11 40.63 -22.10
N ILE A 40 77.80 40.27 -20.86
CA ILE A 40 76.54 40.60 -20.17
C ILE A 40 76.86 41.33 -18.86
N ALA A 41 76.40 42.56 -18.71
CA ALA A 41 76.53 43.32 -17.47
C ALA A 41 75.51 42.81 -16.44
N TYR A 42 75.97 42.10 -15.41
CA TYR A 42 75.08 41.49 -14.42
C TYR A 42 74.61 42.49 -13.36
N PRO A 43 73.30 42.56 -13.03
CA PRO A 43 72.76 43.42 -11.98
C PRO A 43 73.05 42.88 -10.57
N ALA A 44 72.86 43.74 -9.55
CA ALA A 44 73.08 43.36 -8.16
C ALA A 44 72.18 42.19 -7.74
N ASN A 45 72.75 41.20 -7.06
CA ASN A 45 72.15 39.93 -6.67
C ASN A 45 71.82 38.97 -7.83
N ALA A 46 72.34 39.20 -9.05
CA ALA A 46 72.31 38.18 -10.10
C ALA A 46 73.10 36.93 -9.69
N MET A 47 72.57 35.75 -10.01
CA MET A 47 73.23 34.45 -9.84
C MET A 47 73.88 34.00 -11.14
N VAL A 48 75.12 33.52 -11.07
CA VAL A 48 75.86 32.94 -12.21
C VAL A 48 76.63 31.70 -11.76
N VAL A 49 76.91 30.78 -12.69
CA VAL A 49 77.84 29.67 -12.43
C VAL A 49 79.25 30.10 -12.86
N GLY A 50 80.22 29.97 -11.96
CA GLY A 50 81.64 30.23 -12.22
C GLY A 50 82.26 29.15 -13.11
N ALA A 51 83.45 29.44 -13.67
CA ALA A 51 84.18 28.49 -14.53
C ALA A 51 84.70 27.25 -13.76
N ASP A 52 84.63 27.28 -12.43
CA ASP A 52 84.92 26.21 -11.46
C ASP A 52 83.69 25.36 -11.10
N GLY A 53 82.49 25.71 -11.59
CA GLY A 53 81.22 25.05 -11.27
C GLY A 53 80.58 25.48 -9.96
N GLN A 54 81.17 26.43 -9.23
CA GLN A 54 80.55 27.03 -8.05
C GLN A 54 79.49 28.07 -8.45
N LEU A 55 78.51 28.29 -7.57
CA LEU A 55 77.45 29.27 -7.78
C LEU A 55 77.82 30.58 -7.05
N TYR A 56 77.73 31.70 -7.76
CA TYR A 56 78.12 33.02 -7.27
C TYR A 56 76.97 34.04 -7.39
N ILE A 57 76.89 34.97 -6.43
CA ILE A 57 75.93 36.07 -6.38
C ILE A 57 76.66 37.42 -6.51
N ALA A 58 76.19 38.29 -7.39
CA ALA A 58 76.74 39.64 -7.60
C ALA A 58 76.49 40.54 -6.38
N ASN A 59 77.55 41.03 -5.71
CA ASN A 59 77.43 41.94 -4.56
C ASN A 59 77.06 43.39 -4.94
N SER A 60 77.16 43.74 -6.22
CA SER A 60 76.81 45.06 -6.77
C SER A 60 76.32 44.95 -8.23
N ALA A 61 75.83 46.05 -8.81
CA ALA A 61 75.29 46.07 -10.17
C ALA A 61 76.35 46.46 -11.22
N ASN A 62 76.17 45.95 -12.44
CA ASN A 62 77.06 46.09 -13.59
C ASN A 62 78.44 45.47 -13.33
N LEU A 63 78.45 44.15 -13.08
CA LEU A 63 79.68 43.37 -12.91
C LEU A 63 80.13 42.69 -14.20
N ASP A 64 81.19 43.23 -14.79
CA ASP A 64 81.82 42.76 -16.03
C ASP A 64 83.05 41.85 -15.76
N SER A 65 83.25 41.40 -14.52
CA SER A 65 84.41 40.60 -14.09
C SER A 65 84.02 39.17 -13.73
N ALA A 66 84.91 38.21 -14.01
CA ALA A 66 84.66 36.80 -13.79
C ALA A 66 84.66 36.42 -12.30
N PRO A 67 83.77 35.52 -11.84
CA PRO A 67 83.96 34.82 -10.58
C PRO A 67 85.17 33.86 -10.66
N PRO A 68 85.90 33.63 -9.55
CA PRO A 68 85.78 34.30 -8.26
C PRO A 68 86.60 35.60 -8.20
N ALA A 69 85.92 36.70 -7.85
CA ALA A 69 86.52 37.99 -7.49
C ALA A 69 85.68 38.59 -6.35
N ASP A 70 86.24 39.47 -5.50
CA ASP A 70 85.60 39.95 -4.25
C ASP A 70 84.20 40.57 -4.41
N VAL A 71 83.86 41.02 -5.63
CA VAL A 71 82.53 41.52 -6.02
C VAL A 71 81.48 40.42 -6.21
N TRP A 72 81.87 39.14 -6.17
CA TRP A 72 81.02 37.96 -6.22
C TRP A 72 81.08 37.21 -4.90
N ARG A 73 79.92 36.88 -4.32
CA ARG A 73 79.81 36.03 -3.14
C ARG A 73 79.53 34.59 -3.54
N GLU A 74 80.38 33.66 -3.11
CA GLU A 74 80.14 32.22 -3.26
C GLU A 74 78.95 31.77 -2.39
N VAL A 75 78.12 30.88 -2.93
CA VAL A 75 76.99 30.26 -2.23
C VAL A 75 76.99 28.72 -2.31
N GLY A 76 78.10 28.12 -2.75
CA GLY A 76 78.30 26.67 -2.83
C GLY A 76 78.15 26.12 -4.26
N SER A 77 78.33 24.80 -4.43
CA SER A 77 78.41 24.24 -5.77
C SER A 77 77.04 24.06 -6.44
N SER A 78 77.00 24.34 -7.74
CA SER A 78 75.81 24.10 -8.56
C SER A 78 75.37 22.62 -8.52
N HIS A 79 76.34 21.71 -8.38
CA HIS A 79 76.12 20.28 -8.21
C HIS A 79 75.44 19.95 -6.86
N GLN A 80 75.93 20.50 -5.75
CA GLN A 80 75.35 20.26 -4.43
C GLN A 80 73.91 20.80 -4.32
N LEU A 81 73.63 21.95 -4.93
CA LEU A 81 72.27 22.50 -5.02
C LEU A 81 71.36 21.59 -5.86
N ALA A 82 71.85 21.06 -6.98
CA ALA A 82 71.12 20.12 -7.81
C ALA A 82 70.87 18.77 -7.10
N GLU A 83 71.86 18.22 -6.40
CA GLU A 83 71.71 17.01 -5.57
C GLU A 83 70.69 17.22 -4.44
N ASN A 84 70.76 18.36 -3.74
CA ASN A 84 69.82 18.70 -2.67
C ASN A 84 68.39 18.81 -3.22
N LEU A 85 68.18 19.51 -4.34
CA LEU A 85 66.87 19.63 -5.00
C LEU A 85 66.36 18.31 -5.60
N ALA A 86 67.24 17.42 -6.06
CA ALA A 86 66.91 16.08 -6.55
C ALA A 86 66.71 15.03 -5.43
N SER A 87 67.11 15.34 -4.19
CA SER A 87 66.91 14.46 -3.04
C SER A 87 65.43 14.31 -2.68
N ALA A 88 65.09 13.24 -1.94
CA ALA A 88 63.73 13.04 -1.42
C ALA A 88 63.24 14.18 -0.49
N SER A 89 64.16 15.00 0.01
CA SER A 89 63.92 16.20 0.81
C SER A 89 63.90 17.51 0.01
N GLY A 90 64.34 17.55 -1.26
CA GLY A 90 64.58 18.80 -2.00
C GLY A 90 63.40 19.77 -2.13
N ALA A 91 62.17 19.27 -1.94
CA ALA A 91 60.95 20.10 -1.93
C ALA A 91 60.77 20.97 -0.66
N SER A 92 61.52 20.74 0.43
CA SER A 92 61.52 21.65 1.61
C SER A 92 62.35 22.91 1.41
N GLU A 93 63.36 22.86 0.54
CA GLU A 93 64.34 23.95 0.34
C GLU A 93 63.85 25.08 -0.56
N VAL A 94 62.69 24.92 -1.21
CA VAL A 94 62.10 25.92 -2.10
C VAL A 94 61.00 26.69 -1.38
N GLY A 95 61.20 28.00 -1.19
CA GLY A 95 60.22 28.91 -0.60
C GLY A 95 59.19 29.40 -1.61
N PHE A 96 57.94 29.51 -1.16
CA PHE A 96 56.79 30.03 -1.90
C PHE A 96 56.13 31.19 -1.15
N VAL A 97 55.77 32.25 -1.89
CA VAL A 97 54.96 33.38 -1.40
C VAL A 97 53.88 33.67 -2.44
N GLN A 98 52.62 33.69 -2.01
CA GLN A 98 51.48 33.96 -2.91
C GLN A 98 51.40 35.45 -3.27
N ALA A 99 50.88 35.78 -4.44
CA ALA A 99 50.75 37.16 -4.88
C ALA A 99 49.62 37.89 -4.10
N GLY A 100 50.01 38.65 -3.08
CA GLY A 100 49.08 39.46 -2.27
C GLY A 100 49.79 40.25 -1.18
N GLU A 101 49.26 41.42 -0.85
CA GLU A 101 49.72 42.22 0.29
C GLU A 101 49.33 41.52 1.60
N GLY A 102 50.33 41.12 2.39
CA GLY A 102 50.15 40.40 3.65
C GLY A 102 50.27 38.87 3.58
N ALA A 103 50.60 38.28 2.41
CA ALA A 103 50.78 36.84 2.28
C ALA A 103 51.99 36.30 3.09
N VAL A 104 51.79 35.18 3.80
CA VAL A 104 52.82 34.56 4.66
C VAL A 104 53.67 33.55 3.87
N PRO A 105 55.02 33.55 4.00
CA PRO A 105 55.88 32.56 3.34
C PRO A 105 55.68 31.12 3.86
N ARG A 106 55.71 30.15 2.95
CA ARG A 106 55.63 28.70 3.23
C ARG A 106 56.60 27.94 2.31
N ASN A 107 56.86 26.65 2.55
CA ASN A 107 57.65 25.82 1.61
C ASN A 107 56.77 25.19 0.51
N LEU A 108 57.42 24.78 -0.58
CA LEU A 108 56.76 24.17 -1.74
C LEU A 108 56.08 22.82 -1.39
N GLN A 109 56.69 22.02 -0.52
CA GLN A 109 56.16 20.71 -0.11
C GLN A 109 54.81 20.81 0.62
N GLU A 110 54.61 21.86 1.42
CA GLU A 110 53.32 22.21 2.03
C GLU A 110 52.34 22.73 0.97
N LYS A 111 52.71 23.76 0.19
CA LYS A 111 51.73 24.45 -0.67
C LYS A 111 51.20 23.59 -1.83
N VAL A 112 51.96 22.60 -2.29
CA VAL A 112 51.50 21.62 -3.30
C VAL A 112 50.48 20.61 -2.74
N ARG A 113 50.24 20.59 -1.42
CA ARG A 113 49.33 19.65 -0.73
C ARG A 113 48.13 20.30 -0.02
N GLU A 114 48.04 21.63 -0.03
CA GLU A 114 47.13 22.40 0.84
C GLU A 114 45.81 22.78 0.13
N GLN A 115 44.71 22.89 0.87
CA GLN A 115 43.46 23.52 0.41
C GLN A 115 43.49 25.02 0.74
N LEU A 116 42.78 25.85 -0.03
CA LEU A 116 42.74 27.29 0.20
C LEU A 116 42.08 27.60 1.54
N SER A 117 42.75 28.35 2.42
CA SER A 117 42.25 28.68 3.75
C SER A 117 41.88 30.16 3.84
N ALA A 118 40.89 30.50 4.67
CA ALA A 118 40.62 31.88 5.02
C ALA A 118 41.86 32.58 5.61
N THR A 119 42.67 31.88 6.42
CA THR A 119 43.89 32.44 7.02
C THR A 119 45.11 32.51 6.09
N ASP A 120 44.98 32.16 4.80
CA ASP A 120 45.93 32.61 3.77
C ASP A 120 45.85 34.14 3.54
N PHE A 121 44.80 34.79 4.07
CA PHE A 121 44.50 36.22 4.00
C PHE A 121 44.48 36.84 5.42
N PRO A 122 44.60 38.18 5.57
CA PRO A 122 44.64 38.85 6.87
C PRO A 122 43.25 38.95 7.54
N VAL A 123 42.63 37.80 7.81
CA VAL A 123 41.41 37.63 8.61
C VAL A 123 41.75 37.23 10.05
N VAL A 124 40.91 37.61 11.01
CA VAL A 124 41.06 37.28 12.43
C VAL A 124 40.19 36.07 12.78
N GLY A 125 38.90 36.11 12.47
CA GLY A 125 37.95 35.02 12.73
C GLY A 125 37.66 34.77 14.23
N ASP A 126 37.55 35.84 15.01
CA ASP A 126 37.18 35.83 16.44
C ASP A 126 35.67 36.07 16.72
N GLY A 127 34.89 36.40 15.67
CA GLY A 127 33.49 36.75 15.74
C GLY A 127 33.20 38.17 16.28
N VAL A 128 34.23 39.03 16.39
CA VAL A 128 34.18 40.37 17.01
C VAL A 128 34.86 41.43 16.14
N THR A 129 36.00 41.09 15.52
CA THR A 129 36.75 41.94 14.59
C THR A 129 36.16 41.82 13.18
N ASP A 130 35.92 42.95 12.49
CA ASP A 130 35.32 42.96 11.14
C ASP A 130 36.30 42.47 10.06
N ASP A 131 36.05 41.26 9.57
CA ASP A 131 36.82 40.56 8.53
C ASP A 131 36.41 41.00 7.10
N THR A 132 35.38 41.84 6.92
CA THR A 132 34.78 42.22 5.62
C THR A 132 35.84 42.51 4.56
N ALA A 133 36.79 43.39 4.85
CA ALA A 133 37.76 43.87 3.86
C ALA A 133 38.78 42.80 3.44
N ALA A 134 39.07 41.83 4.32
CA ALA A 134 39.97 40.71 4.01
C ALA A 134 39.23 39.60 3.25
N ILE A 135 37.98 39.28 3.64
CA ILE A 135 37.12 38.36 2.89
C ILE A 135 36.84 38.90 1.48
N ALA A 136 36.56 40.20 1.32
CA ALA A 136 36.35 40.82 0.00
C ALA A 136 37.59 40.72 -0.93
N LYS A 137 38.82 40.71 -0.37
CA LYS A 137 40.06 40.46 -1.14
C LYS A 137 40.18 39.00 -1.58
N LEU A 138 39.78 38.03 -0.75
CA LEU A 138 39.69 36.62 -1.12
C LEU A 138 38.60 36.37 -2.19
N GLU A 139 37.43 36.99 -2.04
CA GLU A 139 36.27 36.90 -2.95
C GLU A 139 36.54 37.43 -4.36
N SER A 140 37.47 38.38 -4.49
CA SER A 140 37.84 39.02 -5.76
C SER A 140 39.10 38.41 -6.40
N SER A 141 40.00 37.81 -5.61
CA SER A 141 41.24 37.22 -6.12
C SER A 141 41.14 35.72 -6.47
N HIS A 142 40.23 34.97 -5.83
CA HIS A 142 40.19 33.50 -5.92
C HIS A 142 38.78 32.92 -6.12
N ALA A 143 37.89 33.64 -6.82
CA ALA A 143 36.50 33.23 -7.04
C ALA A 143 36.31 31.79 -7.59
N GLY A 144 35.21 31.15 -7.20
CA GLY A 144 34.82 29.79 -7.59
C GLY A 144 35.56 28.68 -6.84
N ARG A 145 36.23 28.97 -5.72
CA ARG A 145 37.05 28.02 -4.95
C ARG A 145 36.36 27.55 -3.66
N TYR A 146 36.82 26.41 -3.17
CA TYR A 146 36.50 25.95 -1.81
C TYR A 146 37.46 26.60 -0.81
N VAL A 147 36.93 27.11 0.31
CA VAL A 147 37.68 27.86 1.33
C VAL A 147 37.42 27.30 2.72
N ASP A 148 38.47 26.84 3.40
CA ASP A 148 38.40 26.34 4.78
C ASP A 148 38.40 27.51 5.79
N LEU A 149 37.35 27.58 6.61
CA LEU A 149 37.20 28.57 7.68
C LEU A 149 37.87 28.16 9.02
N LEU A 150 38.47 26.97 9.11
CA LEU A 150 39.26 26.47 10.26
C LEU A 150 38.52 26.47 11.63
N GLY A 151 37.21 26.22 11.62
CA GLY A 151 36.34 26.20 12.80
C GLY A 151 36.06 27.58 13.41
N LYS A 152 36.53 28.66 12.79
CA LYS A 152 36.42 30.04 13.30
C LYS A 152 35.09 30.71 12.94
N THR A 153 34.82 31.86 13.58
CA THR A 153 33.67 32.72 13.29
C THR A 153 34.15 34.07 12.73
N TYR A 154 33.74 34.44 11.53
CA TYR A 154 34.19 35.68 10.87
C TYR A 154 33.08 36.72 10.87
N LEU A 155 33.36 37.93 11.36
CA LEU A 155 32.37 39.03 11.35
C LEU A 155 32.41 39.72 9.99
N VAL A 156 31.26 39.82 9.31
CA VAL A 156 31.17 40.41 7.96
C VAL A 156 29.94 41.29 7.81
N SER A 157 30.06 42.41 7.11
CA SER A 157 28.94 43.33 6.81
C SER A 157 27.88 42.69 5.91
N ALA A 158 28.28 41.84 4.97
CA ALA A 158 27.43 41.00 4.13
C ALA A 158 28.03 39.60 4.02
N LEU A 159 27.19 38.58 3.76
CA LEU A 159 27.68 37.22 3.54
C LEU A 159 28.38 37.13 2.16
N PRO A 160 29.56 36.49 2.06
CA PRO A 160 30.25 36.30 0.78
C PRO A 160 29.49 35.33 -0.15
N THR A 161 29.74 35.43 -1.45
CA THR A 161 28.93 34.78 -2.51
C THR A 161 29.74 34.17 -3.66
N ASN A 162 31.01 34.52 -3.81
CA ASN A 162 31.84 34.13 -4.96
C ASN A 162 32.59 32.80 -4.71
N ASN A 163 32.63 32.31 -3.48
CA ASN A 163 33.33 31.09 -3.07
C ASN A 163 32.47 30.14 -2.23
N TYR A 164 32.91 28.89 -2.16
CA TYR A 164 32.27 27.81 -1.39
C TYR A 164 32.99 27.63 -0.05
N TYR A 165 32.42 28.22 1.00
CA TYR A 165 33.00 28.15 2.34
C TYR A 165 32.60 26.87 3.07
N PHE A 166 33.52 26.30 3.85
CA PHE A 166 33.25 25.14 4.70
C PHE A 166 33.97 25.26 6.05
N ASN A 167 33.55 24.45 7.04
CA ASN A 167 34.21 24.29 8.34
C ASN A 167 34.35 25.61 9.14
N GLY A 168 33.26 26.33 9.37
CA GLY A 168 33.25 27.54 10.22
C GLY A 168 31.96 28.34 10.09
N THR A 169 31.92 29.56 10.62
CA THR A 169 30.70 30.40 10.65
C THR A 169 30.98 31.82 10.18
N PHE A 170 30.04 32.43 9.46
CA PHE A 170 29.98 33.88 9.26
C PHE A 170 28.95 34.49 10.20
N LYS A 171 29.31 35.60 10.85
CA LYS A 171 28.42 36.43 11.67
C LYS A 171 28.16 37.71 10.92
N ARG A 172 26.90 37.99 10.54
CA ARG A 172 26.55 39.23 9.84
C ARG A 172 26.47 40.40 10.82
N ALA A 173 27.17 41.49 10.52
CA ALA A 173 27.33 42.62 11.43
C ALA A 173 26.05 43.46 11.64
N SER A 174 25.10 43.45 10.69
CA SER A 174 23.87 44.25 10.75
C SER A 174 22.82 43.75 11.74
N ASP A 175 22.79 42.43 11.99
CA ASP A 175 21.73 41.74 12.73
C ASP A 175 22.24 40.61 13.63
N GLY A 176 23.56 40.34 13.64
CA GLY A 176 24.18 39.26 14.40
C GLY A 176 23.91 37.86 13.83
N PHE A 177 23.31 37.75 12.64
CA PHE A 177 22.91 36.48 12.04
C PHE A 177 24.11 35.55 11.81
N LEU A 178 24.06 34.35 12.40
CA LEU A 178 25.08 33.31 12.25
C LEU A 178 24.74 32.41 11.05
N PHE A 179 25.46 32.60 9.95
CA PHE A 179 25.48 31.67 8.83
C PHE A 179 26.58 30.62 9.07
N ASP A 180 26.17 29.45 9.55
CA ASP A 180 27.06 28.30 9.73
C ASP A 180 27.39 27.68 8.36
N ALA A 181 28.65 27.73 7.96
CA ALA A 181 29.19 27.07 6.77
C ALA A 181 29.59 25.61 7.07
N GLY A 182 28.86 24.92 7.94
CA GLY A 182 29.09 23.56 8.42
C GLY A 182 28.86 22.45 7.40
N TYR A 183 29.44 22.56 6.20
CA TYR A 183 29.48 21.47 5.22
C TYR A 183 30.47 20.38 5.67
N ILE A 184 29.97 19.38 6.38
CA ILE A 184 30.74 18.20 6.78
C ILE A 184 30.66 17.16 5.65
N GLY A 185 31.57 17.23 4.68
CA GLY A 185 31.71 16.19 3.66
C GLY A 185 32.53 15.01 4.17
N GLN A 186 31.96 13.80 4.27
CA GLN A 186 32.70 12.63 4.78
C GLN A 186 32.63 11.40 3.87
N THR A 187 33.81 10.86 3.50
CA THR A 187 33.96 9.71 2.61
C THR A 187 35.17 8.84 3.03
N ARG A 188 34.90 7.67 3.67
CA ARG A 188 35.54 6.35 3.38
C ARG A 188 37.11 6.25 3.39
N VAL A 189 37.78 5.11 3.15
CA VAL A 189 37.38 3.70 3.12
C VAL A 189 38.09 2.92 4.25
N GLY A 190 37.68 3.15 5.50
CA GLY A 190 37.56 2.03 6.44
C GLY A 190 36.37 1.15 6.05
N ASN A 191 35.88 0.32 6.96
CA ASN A 191 34.88 -0.71 6.67
C ASN A 191 33.44 -0.37 7.15
N HIS A 192 32.71 0.69 6.80
CA HIS A 192 32.91 1.91 6.02
C HIS A 192 31.95 2.99 6.57
N ALA A 193 32.15 4.27 6.26
CA ALA A 193 31.20 5.35 6.59
C ALA A 193 31.15 6.43 5.47
N VAL A 194 29.98 7.07 5.27
CA VAL A 194 29.77 8.23 4.37
C VAL A 194 28.69 9.15 4.97
N VAL A 195 28.98 10.41 5.32
CA VAL A 195 28.08 11.26 6.14
C VAL A 195 28.13 12.74 5.74
N ILE A 196 26.98 13.40 5.53
CA ILE A 196 26.82 14.86 5.24
C ILE A 196 25.41 15.32 5.69
N GLY A 197 25.15 16.34 6.50
CA GLY A 197 25.97 17.43 7.05
C GLY A 197 25.23 18.75 6.76
N LYS A 198 24.63 19.48 7.72
CA LYS A 198 24.70 19.43 9.19
C LYS A 198 23.79 18.34 9.84
N GLY A 199 24.04 18.00 11.10
CA GLY A 199 23.23 17.06 11.91
C GLY A 199 23.34 15.57 11.53
N ALA A 200 23.63 15.26 10.27
CA ALA A 200 23.77 13.89 9.79
C ALA A 200 24.79 13.07 10.59
N GLY A 201 24.37 11.88 11.03
CA GLY A 201 25.17 10.92 11.79
C GLY A 201 25.75 11.46 13.10
N ALA A 202 25.23 12.59 13.61
CA ALA A 202 25.71 13.44 14.71
C ALA A 202 26.90 12.89 15.53
N ALA A 203 28.10 12.97 14.94
CA ALA A 203 29.37 12.55 15.52
C ALA A 203 29.45 11.08 16.02
N LEU A 204 29.46 10.14 15.06
CA LEU A 204 30.27 8.92 15.20
C LEU A 204 31.71 9.30 15.64
N PRO A 205 32.38 8.58 16.56
CA PRO A 205 32.18 7.16 16.85
C PRO A 205 31.69 6.83 18.27
N LYS A 206 30.82 5.82 18.37
CA LYS A 206 30.40 5.21 19.64
C LYS A 206 30.67 3.70 19.61
N PHE A 207 31.68 3.27 20.38
CA PHE A 207 31.81 1.93 20.97
C PHE A 207 32.93 2.00 22.02
N ILE A 208 32.57 2.11 23.29
CA ILE A 208 33.48 1.81 24.40
C ILE A 208 33.20 0.36 24.79
N GLU A 209 34.23 -0.47 24.63
CA GLU A 209 34.24 -1.93 24.80
C GLU A 209 33.43 -2.75 23.75
N TYR A 210 33.83 -3.97 23.37
CA TYR A 210 35.01 -4.74 23.82
C TYR A 210 35.81 -5.40 22.68
N LYS A 211 37.15 -5.36 22.83
CA LYS A 211 38.20 -6.08 22.07
C LYS A 211 38.42 -5.74 20.58
N LYS A 212 39.58 -5.12 20.34
CA LYS A 212 40.69 -5.61 19.50
C LYS A 212 40.33 -6.59 18.35
N ALA A 213 40.47 -6.24 17.07
CA ALA A 213 40.72 -4.93 16.43
C ALA A 213 40.32 -5.03 14.94
N GLY A 214 39.60 -4.04 14.38
CA GLY A 214 39.36 -3.98 12.92
C GLY A 214 37.98 -3.52 12.42
N ASN A 215 37.04 -3.13 13.29
CA ASN A 215 35.64 -2.89 12.90
C ASN A 215 35.29 -1.39 12.83
N PRO A 216 34.83 -0.90 11.67
CA PRO A 216 33.41 -0.57 11.49
C PRO A 216 32.67 -1.69 10.74
N TYR A 217 31.37 -1.52 10.38
CA TYR A 217 30.70 -2.44 9.44
C TYR A 217 29.97 -1.83 8.23
N ASN A 218 29.19 -0.74 8.35
CA ASN A 218 28.75 0.17 7.26
C ASN A 218 27.79 1.24 7.81
N VAL A 219 27.93 2.51 7.40
CA VAL A 219 26.96 3.59 7.67
C VAL A 219 26.94 4.57 6.48
N ILE A 220 25.77 5.00 6.01
CA ILE A 220 25.61 6.10 5.03
C ILE A 220 24.50 7.04 5.50
N ALA A 221 24.77 8.33 5.73
CA ALA A 221 23.79 9.33 6.20
C ALA A 221 23.92 10.66 5.44
N ILE A 222 22.99 10.97 4.51
CA ILE A 222 23.04 12.22 3.73
C ILE A 222 21.71 12.99 3.78
N GLY A 223 21.72 14.17 4.40
CA GLY A 223 20.56 15.02 4.67
C GLY A 223 20.58 15.56 6.11
N ASP A 224 19.91 16.68 6.38
CA ASP A 224 19.89 17.27 7.74
C ASP A 224 19.33 16.25 8.75
N SER A 225 20.07 16.05 9.85
CA SER A 225 19.68 15.22 10.99
C SER A 225 19.40 13.74 10.67
N ALA A 226 19.83 13.26 9.49
CA ALA A 226 19.76 11.84 9.12
C ALA A 226 20.61 10.99 10.08
N MET A 227 20.03 9.97 10.74
CA MET A 227 20.68 9.19 11.82
C MET A 227 21.27 10.02 12.98
N ALA A 228 20.65 11.14 13.38
CA ALA A 228 21.15 12.00 14.46
C ALA A 228 21.26 11.31 15.84
N ALA A 229 20.30 10.48 16.25
CA ALA A 229 20.28 9.85 17.58
C ALA A 229 21.20 8.61 17.72
N ASN A 230 21.92 8.23 16.67
CA ASN A 230 22.61 6.94 16.54
C ASN A 230 23.60 6.63 17.69
N THR A 231 23.46 5.44 18.28
CA THR A 231 24.42 4.86 19.24
C THR A 231 25.13 3.61 18.74
N THR A 232 24.45 2.64 18.10
CA THR A 232 25.09 1.38 17.66
C THR A 232 24.70 0.91 16.24
N ALA A 233 24.10 1.79 15.43
CA ALA A 233 23.58 1.40 14.12
C ALA A 233 24.70 0.98 13.14
N ARG A 234 24.46 -0.11 12.40
CA ARG A 234 25.45 -0.72 11.49
C ARG A 234 24.81 -1.43 10.30
N ASN A 235 25.51 -1.41 9.16
CA ASN A 235 25.02 -1.88 7.87
C ASN A 235 23.78 -1.12 7.38
N SER A 236 23.69 0.18 7.71
CA SER A 236 22.49 0.99 7.48
C SER A 236 22.74 2.22 6.60
N ILE A 237 21.71 2.61 5.84
CA ILE A 237 21.67 3.75 4.92
C ILE A 237 20.50 4.65 5.31
N ALA A 238 20.71 5.97 5.37
CA ALA A 238 19.70 7.01 5.55
C ALA A 238 19.98 8.16 4.57
N ILE A 239 19.03 8.50 3.70
CA ILE A 239 19.20 9.58 2.71
C ILE A 239 17.92 10.43 2.68
N GLY A 240 18.02 11.70 3.06
CA GLY A 240 16.89 12.61 3.25
C GLY A 240 16.91 13.28 4.61
N VAL A 241 16.24 14.43 4.74
CA VAL A 241 16.10 15.14 6.02
C VAL A 241 15.35 14.27 7.01
N GLY A 242 15.84 14.18 8.24
CA GLY A 242 15.23 13.39 9.32
C GLY A 242 15.18 11.87 9.11
N ALA A 243 15.79 11.33 8.05
CA ALA A 243 15.80 9.90 7.78
C ALA A 243 16.51 9.14 8.93
N MET A 244 15.82 8.20 9.58
CA MET A 244 16.30 7.50 10.78
C MET A 244 16.71 8.43 11.95
N GLN A 245 16.15 9.64 12.06
CA GLN A 245 16.60 10.67 13.01
C GLN A 245 16.65 10.20 14.47
N ASN A 246 15.60 9.54 14.96
CA ASN A 246 15.52 9.02 16.33
C ASN A 246 16.02 7.57 16.46
N THR A 247 16.72 7.03 15.45
CA THR A 247 17.29 5.69 15.53
C THR A 247 18.47 5.65 16.50
N VAL A 248 18.28 4.95 17.63
CA VAL A 248 19.32 4.72 18.64
C VAL A 248 20.17 3.51 18.22
N ASN A 249 19.56 2.33 18.12
CA ASN A 249 20.20 1.12 17.60
C ASN A 249 19.42 0.61 16.38
N GLY A 250 20.07 0.32 15.25
CA GLY A 250 19.38 -0.18 14.06
C GLY A 250 20.34 -0.87 13.08
N ARG A 251 19.98 -2.05 12.55
CA ARG A 251 20.94 -2.90 11.82
C ARG A 251 20.38 -3.34 10.47
N TYR A 252 21.18 -3.26 9.41
CA TYR A 252 20.77 -3.67 8.05
C TYR A 252 19.60 -2.87 7.46
N ASN A 253 19.39 -1.61 7.86
CA ASN A 253 18.24 -0.81 7.44
C ASN A 253 18.59 0.10 6.25
N ILE A 254 17.66 0.30 5.31
CA ILE A 254 17.78 1.26 4.19
C ILE A 254 16.61 2.23 4.28
N ALA A 255 16.88 3.51 4.51
CA ALA A 255 15.89 4.59 4.58
C ALA A 255 16.25 5.67 3.55
N ILE A 256 15.30 6.03 2.69
CA ILE A 256 15.47 7.04 1.64
C ILE A 256 14.17 7.86 1.57
N GLY A 257 14.24 9.19 1.67
CA GLY A 257 13.09 10.10 1.73
C GLY A 257 13.00 10.87 3.05
N LEU A 258 12.18 11.92 3.09
CA LEU A 258 11.94 12.74 4.28
C LEU A 258 11.39 11.88 5.42
N GLU A 259 12.06 11.88 6.57
CA GLU A 259 11.64 11.21 7.81
C GLU A 259 11.32 9.70 7.65
N SER A 260 11.95 9.05 6.66
CA SER A 260 11.90 7.58 6.48
C SER A 260 12.53 6.88 7.69
N GLN A 261 11.87 5.84 8.23
CA GLN A 261 12.30 5.05 9.39
C GLN A 261 12.67 5.86 10.65
N TYR A 262 12.00 7.00 10.87
CA TYR A 262 12.31 7.97 11.94
C TYR A 262 12.54 7.34 13.33
N CYS A 263 11.69 6.41 13.78
CA CYS A 263 11.67 5.88 15.14
C CYS A 263 12.44 4.56 15.42
N VAL A 264 13.14 3.98 14.44
CA VAL A 264 13.60 2.57 14.53
C VAL A 264 14.59 2.33 15.68
N ASN A 265 14.31 1.34 16.55
CA ASN A 265 15.13 1.04 17.71
C ASN A 265 15.19 -0.46 18.04
N SER A 266 16.40 -1.02 18.02
CA SER A 266 16.69 -2.38 18.50
C SER A 266 17.14 -2.38 19.96
N ASN A 267 16.72 -3.36 20.75
CA ASN A 267 17.43 -3.65 22.00
C ASN A 267 18.83 -4.17 21.66
N ASP A 268 19.90 -3.65 22.29
CA ASP A 268 21.23 -4.22 22.04
C ASP A 268 21.31 -5.66 22.57
N GLY A 269 22.12 -6.49 21.90
CA GLY A 269 22.09 -7.95 22.01
C GLY A 269 20.99 -8.64 21.19
N ALA A 270 19.92 -7.95 20.78
CA ALA A 270 18.90 -8.55 19.92
C ALA A 270 19.39 -8.72 18.46
N ASN A 271 19.00 -9.84 17.84
CA ASN A 271 19.37 -10.19 16.46
C ASN A 271 18.32 -9.81 15.40
N THR A 272 17.11 -9.41 15.81
CA THR A 272 15.95 -9.19 14.93
C THR A 272 15.31 -7.82 15.08
N ALA A 273 14.95 -7.40 16.30
CA ALA A 273 14.22 -6.16 16.56
C ALA A 273 14.80 -4.94 15.84
N GLY A 274 14.00 -4.18 15.08
CA GLY A 274 14.43 -2.95 14.41
C GLY A 274 15.47 -3.14 13.30
N THR A 275 15.55 -4.32 12.68
CA THR A 275 16.57 -4.66 11.66
C THR A 275 15.99 -5.01 10.29
N ARG A 276 16.84 -4.96 9.25
CA ARG A 276 16.56 -5.44 7.88
C ARG A 276 15.41 -4.72 7.17
N ASN A 277 15.07 -3.51 7.61
CA ASN A 277 13.94 -2.75 7.07
C ASN A 277 14.36 -1.88 5.88
N ILE A 278 13.58 -1.90 4.79
CA ILE A 278 13.76 -1.03 3.62
C ILE A 278 12.60 -0.03 3.58
N GLY A 279 12.91 1.26 3.41
CA GLY A 279 11.97 2.37 3.28
C GLY A 279 12.44 3.32 2.17
N VAL A 280 11.64 3.52 1.13
CA VAL A 280 11.97 4.40 -0.01
C VAL A 280 10.79 5.30 -0.36
N GLY A 281 10.77 6.48 0.22
CA GLY A 281 9.72 7.50 0.12
C GLY A 281 9.51 8.22 1.44
N ASP A 282 8.94 9.42 1.39
CA ASP A 282 8.71 10.22 2.59
C ASP A 282 7.79 9.51 3.59
N ASN A 283 8.08 9.60 4.88
CA ASN A 283 7.37 8.92 5.97
C ASN A 283 7.30 7.38 5.86
N THR A 284 8.09 6.73 5.00
CA THR A 284 8.10 5.26 4.91
C THR A 284 8.54 4.63 6.22
N LEU A 285 7.73 3.71 6.78
CA LEU A 285 7.98 3.08 8.09
C LEU A 285 8.31 4.07 9.23
N ARG A 286 7.80 5.31 9.17
CA ARG A 286 8.18 6.42 10.09
C ARG A 286 8.15 6.00 11.56
N PHE A 287 7.07 5.37 11.99
CA PHE A 287 6.83 5.01 13.40
C PHE A 287 7.28 3.60 13.78
N ASN A 288 7.96 2.88 12.88
CA ASN A 288 8.53 1.57 13.22
C ASN A 288 9.57 1.73 14.32
N VAL A 289 9.42 0.94 15.39
CA VAL A 289 10.34 0.85 16.51
C VAL A 289 11.07 -0.49 16.42
N THR A 290 10.40 -1.60 16.73
CA THR A 290 11.05 -2.92 16.82
C THR A 290 10.75 -3.86 15.64
N GLY A 291 9.90 -3.46 14.70
CA GLY A 291 9.53 -4.28 13.55
C GLY A 291 10.72 -4.58 12.63
N TYR A 292 10.77 -5.77 12.02
CA TYR A 292 11.94 -6.22 11.26
C TYR A 292 11.64 -6.95 9.94
N SER A 293 12.59 -6.87 9.01
CA SER A 293 12.52 -7.42 7.64
C SER A 293 11.35 -6.86 6.79
N ASN A 294 10.93 -5.62 7.04
CA ASN A 294 9.87 -4.97 6.26
C ASN A 294 10.42 -4.28 5.00
N ILE A 295 9.58 -4.10 3.98
CA ILE A 295 9.89 -3.35 2.74
C ILE A 295 8.76 -2.37 2.47
N ALA A 296 9.02 -1.07 2.49
CA ALA A 296 8.07 -0.01 2.17
C ALA A 296 8.61 0.90 1.07
N MET A 297 7.80 1.17 0.04
CA MET A 297 8.16 2.12 -1.03
C MET A 297 6.97 2.98 -1.42
N GLY A 298 7.18 4.30 -1.52
CA GLY A 298 6.14 5.30 -1.78
C GLY A 298 5.80 6.13 -0.54
N ARG A 299 5.32 7.37 -0.77
CA ARG A 299 4.97 8.33 0.29
C ARG A 299 3.99 7.73 1.29
N ASN A 300 4.30 7.82 2.58
CA ASN A 300 3.56 7.29 3.72
C ASN A 300 3.36 5.75 3.72
N ALA A 301 4.12 4.97 2.93
CA ALA A 301 3.96 3.51 2.91
C ALA A 301 4.42 2.87 4.23
N GLY A 302 3.57 2.07 4.86
CA GLY A 302 3.81 1.45 6.17
C GLY A 302 4.03 2.46 7.31
N GLN A 303 3.61 3.72 7.16
CA GLN A 303 3.99 4.81 8.07
C GLN A 303 3.76 4.51 9.57
N SER A 304 2.63 3.87 9.88
CA SER A 304 2.15 3.62 11.25
C SER A 304 2.65 2.31 11.87
N ILE A 305 3.30 1.42 11.11
CA ILE A 305 3.71 0.09 11.60
C ILE A 305 4.69 0.28 12.78
N THR A 306 4.28 -0.03 14.02
CA THR A 306 5.12 0.18 15.21
C THR A 306 6.05 -1.00 15.53
N ASN A 307 5.53 -2.23 15.46
CA ASN A 307 6.26 -3.45 15.87
C ASN A 307 6.17 -4.62 14.85
N GLY A 308 5.55 -4.38 13.70
CA GLY A 308 5.22 -5.39 12.69
C GLY A 308 6.38 -5.90 11.84
N ASN A 309 6.28 -7.12 11.31
CA ASN A 309 7.40 -7.85 10.71
C ASN A 309 7.07 -8.47 9.33
N PHE A 310 8.09 -8.66 8.49
CA PHE A 310 7.97 -9.28 7.16
C PHE A 310 6.94 -8.63 6.22
N CYS A 311 6.53 -7.38 6.47
CA CYS A 311 5.53 -6.68 5.66
C CYS A 311 6.15 -6.07 4.40
N THR A 312 5.47 -6.20 3.27
CA THR A 312 5.77 -5.50 2.00
C THR A 312 4.66 -4.49 1.70
N ALA A 313 5.00 -3.22 1.46
CA ALA A 313 4.07 -2.11 1.27
C ALA A 313 4.53 -1.18 0.13
N LEU A 314 4.08 -1.42 -1.10
CA LEU A 314 4.58 -0.77 -2.31
C LEU A 314 3.49 0.11 -2.97
N GLY A 315 3.51 1.41 -2.67
CA GLY A 315 2.59 2.40 -3.22
C GLY A 315 2.37 3.59 -2.27
N SER A 316 1.85 4.71 -2.79
CA SER A 316 1.44 5.84 -1.94
C SER A 316 0.40 5.37 -0.92
N ALA A 317 0.69 5.56 0.37
CA ALA A 317 -0.14 5.11 1.48
C ALA A 317 -0.50 3.59 1.47
N ALA A 318 0.32 2.74 0.85
CA ALA A 318 0.22 1.29 1.04
C ALA A 318 0.48 0.96 2.53
N LEU A 319 -0.41 0.19 3.17
CA LEU A 319 -0.36 -0.12 4.62
C LEU A 319 -0.24 1.14 5.52
N TYR A 320 -0.86 2.25 5.10
CA TYR A 320 -0.97 3.49 5.88
C TYR A 320 -1.96 3.35 7.05
N GLY A 321 -1.83 4.21 8.06
CA GLY A 321 -2.65 4.20 9.27
C GLY A 321 -2.77 5.56 9.94
N LEU A 322 -3.41 5.59 11.10
CA LEU A 322 -3.58 6.80 11.92
C LEU A 322 -2.40 6.97 12.88
N ALA A 323 -2.00 8.22 13.12
CA ALA A 323 -0.98 8.60 14.10
C ALA A 323 -1.20 10.06 14.57
N PRO A 324 -2.33 10.35 15.24
CA PRO A 324 -2.67 11.71 15.69
C PRO A 324 -1.77 12.22 16.82
N LEU A 325 -1.68 13.54 16.93
CA LEU A 325 -1.09 14.22 18.09
C LEU A 325 -1.99 14.12 19.34
N ASP A 326 -1.38 14.14 20.51
CA ASP A 326 -2.01 14.30 21.85
C ASP A 326 -2.43 15.76 22.09
N LEU A 327 -3.17 16.07 23.16
CA LEU A 327 -3.60 17.44 23.51
C LEU A 327 -2.45 18.29 24.12
N ASP A 328 -1.20 17.83 24.02
CA ASP A 328 0.00 18.64 24.17
C ASP A 328 0.55 19.15 22.81
N ASP A 329 -0.13 18.79 21.71
CA ASP A 329 0.22 19.05 20.31
C ASP A 329 1.64 18.60 19.88
N THR A 330 2.28 17.68 20.63
CA THR A 330 3.67 17.24 20.39
C THR A 330 3.91 15.73 20.52
N THR A 331 3.20 15.06 21.43
CA THR A 331 3.22 13.60 21.62
C THR A 331 2.31 12.93 20.57
N ILE A 332 2.64 11.72 20.12
CA ILE A 332 1.80 10.95 19.17
C ILE A 332 1.14 9.78 19.89
N LEU A 333 -0.19 9.68 19.80
CA LEU A 333 -0.99 8.65 20.47
C LEU A 333 -1.62 7.65 19.49
N ASN A 334 -1.92 6.46 20.00
CA ASN A 334 -2.82 5.47 19.40
C ASN A 334 -2.56 5.16 17.91
N GLN A 335 -1.27 5.02 17.56
CA GLN A 335 -0.80 4.60 16.24
C GLN A 335 -1.54 3.31 15.82
N THR A 336 -2.15 3.28 14.64
CA THR A 336 -2.98 2.13 14.22
C THR A 336 -2.91 1.94 12.70
N PRO A 337 -2.46 0.78 12.16
CA PRO A 337 -2.06 -0.46 12.84
C PRO A 337 -0.88 -0.36 13.82
N LEU A 338 -0.93 -1.20 14.86
CA LEU A 338 0.17 -1.44 15.83
C LEU A 338 0.99 -2.67 15.46
N THR A 339 0.29 -3.75 15.08
CA THR A 339 0.81 -5.11 14.92
C THR A 339 0.35 -5.65 13.58
N VAL A 340 1.26 -5.66 12.59
CA VAL A 340 1.03 -6.23 11.27
C VAL A 340 2.21 -7.10 10.90
N ASP A 341 1.97 -8.40 10.77
CA ASP A 341 2.99 -9.36 10.36
C ASP A 341 2.60 -10.02 9.02
N HIS A 342 3.60 -10.34 8.20
CA HIS A 342 3.46 -11.07 6.93
C HIS A 342 2.55 -10.41 5.86
N GLN A 343 2.31 -9.10 5.92
CA GLN A 343 1.45 -8.40 4.96
C GLN A 343 2.12 -8.20 3.58
N THR A 344 1.34 -8.26 2.49
CA THR A 344 1.79 -7.92 1.13
C THR A 344 0.82 -6.96 0.45
N MET A 345 1.09 -5.66 0.56
CA MET A 345 0.28 -4.58 0.00
C MET A 345 0.99 -3.93 -1.19
N ILE A 346 0.36 -3.91 -2.38
CA ILE A 346 0.92 -3.33 -3.60
C ILE A 346 -0.15 -2.49 -4.32
N GLY A 347 0.04 -1.17 -4.37
CA GLY A 347 -0.90 -0.21 -4.95
C GLY A 347 -1.12 1.01 -4.05
N SER A 348 -1.72 2.07 -4.59
CA SER A 348 -2.09 3.24 -3.77
C SER A 348 -3.18 2.85 -2.76
N ASN A 349 -3.01 3.19 -1.49
CA ASN A 349 -3.94 2.84 -0.41
C ASN A 349 -4.19 1.33 -0.23
N ALA A 350 -3.36 0.46 -0.83
CA ALA A 350 -3.48 -1.00 -0.66
C ALA A 350 -3.27 -1.35 0.82
N GLY A 351 -4.20 -2.07 1.44
CA GLY A 351 -4.12 -2.40 2.86
C GLY A 351 -4.22 -1.22 3.82
N MET A 352 -4.75 -0.06 3.38
CA MET A 352 -4.91 1.11 4.25
C MET A 352 -5.74 0.76 5.50
N MET A 353 -5.26 1.16 6.68
CA MET A 353 -5.78 0.80 8.00
C MET A 353 -5.88 -0.72 8.27
N SER A 354 -5.07 -1.55 7.61
CA SER A 354 -5.06 -2.99 7.90
C SER A 354 -4.21 -3.34 9.12
N ASN A 355 -4.75 -4.14 10.05
CA ASN A 355 -4.08 -4.56 11.31
C ASN A 355 -4.20 -6.07 11.59
N ALA A 356 -4.49 -6.87 10.57
CA ALA A 356 -4.45 -8.33 10.65
C ALA A 356 -3.02 -8.85 10.38
N GLU A 357 -2.87 -10.17 10.25
CA GLU A 357 -1.65 -10.81 9.76
C GLU A 357 -1.89 -11.53 8.41
N GLY A 358 -0.87 -11.60 7.57
CA GLY A 358 -0.84 -12.50 6.40
C GLY A 358 -1.69 -12.12 5.18
N ASN A 359 -2.27 -10.92 5.09
CA ASN A 359 -3.08 -10.54 3.93
C ASN A 359 -2.21 -10.21 2.71
N THR A 360 -2.78 -10.44 1.52
CA THR A 360 -2.17 -10.03 0.24
C THR A 360 -3.16 -9.18 -0.53
N CYS A 361 -2.82 -7.93 -0.84
CA CYS A 361 -3.68 -6.96 -1.53
C CYS A 361 -2.91 -6.29 -2.67
N VAL A 362 -3.28 -6.59 -3.92
CA VAL A 362 -2.60 -6.04 -5.12
C VAL A 362 -3.58 -5.24 -5.98
N GLY A 363 -3.59 -3.93 -5.83
CA GLY A 363 -4.45 -2.99 -6.52
C GLY A 363 -4.63 -1.69 -5.73
N ALA A 364 -5.03 -0.60 -6.39
CA ALA A 364 -5.36 0.62 -5.67
C ALA A 364 -6.65 0.42 -4.84
N ASP A 365 -6.66 0.97 -3.61
CA ASP A 365 -7.73 0.83 -2.62
C ASP A 365 -8.11 -0.64 -2.27
N CYS A 366 -7.23 -1.60 -2.59
CA CYS A 366 -7.46 -3.03 -2.39
C CYS A 366 -7.22 -3.42 -0.92
N GLY A 367 -8.15 -4.13 -0.30
CA GLY A 367 -8.05 -4.53 1.11
C GLY A 367 -7.99 -3.35 2.10
N SER A 368 -8.58 -2.21 1.75
CA SER A 368 -8.64 -1.05 2.65
C SER A 368 -9.69 -1.25 3.75
N GLU A 369 -9.41 -0.70 4.94
CA GLU A 369 -10.20 -0.76 6.17
C GLU A 369 -10.29 -2.15 6.86
N ILE A 370 -9.29 -3.03 6.70
CA ILE A 370 -9.28 -4.44 7.15
C ILE A 370 -8.52 -4.66 8.48
N LYS A 371 -9.20 -4.47 9.62
CA LYS A 371 -8.60 -4.37 10.96
C LYS A 371 -8.13 -5.71 11.53
N LYS A 372 -8.91 -6.77 11.31
CA LYS A 372 -8.70 -8.10 11.90
C LYS A 372 -8.93 -9.25 10.92
N GLY A 373 -9.52 -8.98 9.76
CA GLY A 373 -9.88 -10.00 8.77
C GLY A 373 -8.70 -10.58 7.97
N THR A 374 -8.80 -11.86 7.63
CA THR A 374 -7.85 -12.60 6.79
C THR A 374 -8.32 -12.69 5.34
N LEU A 375 -7.51 -12.24 4.37
CA LEU A 375 -7.89 -12.21 2.96
C LEU A 375 -6.75 -12.16 1.95
N THR A 376 -7.09 -12.57 0.73
CA THR A 376 -6.29 -12.41 -0.49
C THR A 376 -7.09 -11.65 -1.55
N ALA A 377 -6.63 -10.47 -1.97
CA ALA A 377 -7.34 -9.60 -2.89
C ALA A 377 -6.47 -9.01 -4.01
N PHE A 378 -7.08 -8.88 -5.19
CA PHE A 378 -6.43 -8.40 -6.42
C PHE A 378 -7.39 -7.52 -7.24
N GLY A 379 -6.95 -6.33 -7.61
CA GLY A 379 -7.70 -5.38 -8.45
C GLY A 379 -8.16 -4.12 -7.71
N TRP A 380 -8.58 -3.09 -8.46
CA TRP A 380 -9.05 -1.83 -7.89
C TRP A 380 -10.28 -2.05 -7.00
N GLN A 381 -10.20 -1.59 -5.75
CA GLN A 381 -11.25 -1.70 -4.74
C GLN A 381 -11.76 -3.13 -4.48
N ALA A 382 -10.91 -4.15 -4.69
CA ALA A 382 -11.21 -5.52 -4.27
C ALA A 382 -11.03 -5.69 -2.75
N ALA A 383 -11.95 -6.39 -2.08
CA ALA A 383 -11.99 -6.52 -0.60
C ALA A 383 -11.93 -5.18 0.15
N SER A 384 -12.49 -4.12 -0.43
CA SER A 384 -12.53 -2.80 0.21
C SER A 384 -13.61 -2.76 1.31
N THR A 385 -13.45 -1.91 2.32
CA THR A 385 -14.45 -1.54 3.32
C THR A 385 -15.11 -2.65 4.16
N LEU A 386 -14.72 -3.92 4.02
CA LEU A 386 -15.36 -5.07 4.69
C LEU A 386 -15.45 -4.87 6.21
N GLU A 387 -14.42 -4.26 6.80
CA GLU A 387 -14.32 -4.03 8.24
C GLU A 387 -14.38 -2.52 8.59
N VAL A 388 -14.95 -1.67 7.73
CA VAL A 388 -15.07 -0.22 7.97
C VAL A 388 -15.82 0.12 9.27
N ASP A 389 -16.88 -0.64 9.59
CA ASP A 389 -17.69 -0.55 10.81
C ASP A 389 -17.01 -1.19 12.05
N SER A 390 -15.75 -1.64 11.94
CA SER A 390 -14.99 -2.21 13.07
C SER A 390 -13.83 -1.32 13.50
N SER A 391 -13.52 -1.37 14.80
CA SER A 391 -12.29 -0.84 15.38
C SER A 391 -11.16 -1.87 15.33
N PHE A 392 -9.91 -1.41 15.50
CA PHE A 392 -8.71 -2.26 15.49
C PHE A 392 -8.73 -3.40 16.52
N ASP A 393 -9.43 -3.21 17.63
CA ASP A 393 -9.66 -4.21 18.68
C ASP A 393 -10.94 -5.06 18.49
N GLY A 394 -11.72 -4.83 17.43
CA GLY A 394 -12.86 -5.69 17.04
C GLY A 394 -14.21 -5.33 17.67
N PHE A 395 -14.41 -4.06 18.00
CA PHE A 395 -15.71 -3.52 18.44
C PHE A 395 -16.37 -2.70 17.33
N GLN A 396 -17.68 -2.47 17.46
CA GLN A 396 -18.47 -1.67 16.52
C GLN A 396 -18.04 -0.20 16.55
N ARG A 397 -17.50 0.24 15.42
CA ARG A 397 -17.16 1.62 15.07
C ARG A 397 -18.32 2.24 14.27
N VAL A 398 -18.73 3.43 14.67
CA VAL A 398 -19.80 4.21 14.03
C VAL A 398 -19.20 5.50 13.47
N THR A 399 -19.34 5.71 12.17
CA THR A 399 -18.75 6.82 11.41
C THR A 399 -19.82 7.61 10.66
N GLY A 400 -19.46 8.80 10.14
CA GLY A 400 -20.31 9.57 9.22
C GLY A 400 -21.41 10.41 9.89
N THR A 401 -21.61 10.27 11.20
CA THR A 401 -22.43 11.18 12.01
C THR A 401 -21.52 12.05 12.86
N THR A 402 -21.56 13.37 12.66
CA THR A 402 -20.90 14.33 13.57
C THR A 402 -21.86 14.76 14.68
N LYS A 403 -21.40 14.80 15.92
CA LYS A 403 -22.09 15.43 17.06
C LYS A 403 -21.24 16.59 17.57
N THR A 404 -21.81 17.79 17.59
CA THR A 404 -21.14 19.04 18.00
C THR A 404 -21.74 19.57 19.29
N GLY A 405 -20.92 20.18 20.14
CA GLY A 405 -21.33 20.83 21.38
C GLY A 405 -20.20 21.66 21.96
N THR A 406 -20.14 21.76 23.28
CA THR A 406 -19.05 22.44 24.01
C THR A 406 -18.27 21.46 24.88
N TYR A 407 -17.06 21.84 25.28
CA TYR A 407 -16.34 21.19 26.38
C TYR A 407 -15.81 22.21 27.38
N VAL A 408 -15.52 21.72 28.58
CA VAL A 408 -14.70 22.37 29.59
C VAL A 408 -13.67 21.34 30.09
N TRP A 409 -12.40 21.61 29.86
CA TRP A 409 -11.27 20.81 30.33
C TRP A 409 -10.78 21.41 31.65
N ASN A 410 -10.78 20.60 32.70
CA ASN A 410 -10.19 20.94 33.99
C ASN A 410 -9.22 19.83 34.42
N VAL A 411 -7.92 20.11 34.33
CA VAL A 411 -6.86 19.22 34.83
C VAL A 411 -6.94 17.84 34.16
N ASN A 412 -7.30 16.77 34.89
CA ASN A 412 -7.35 15.40 34.35
C ASN A 412 -8.70 15.04 33.68
N THR A 413 -9.70 15.93 33.74
CA THR A 413 -11.09 15.64 33.32
C THR A 413 -11.55 16.62 32.25
N ILE A 414 -12.07 16.09 31.14
CA ILE A 414 -12.72 16.87 30.09
C ILE A 414 -14.22 16.58 30.16
N THR A 415 -15.01 17.57 30.54
CA THR A 415 -16.48 17.49 30.54
C THR A 415 -16.99 18.00 29.19
N VAL A 416 -17.82 17.20 28.51
CA VAL A 416 -18.36 17.50 27.18
C VAL A 416 -19.88 17.57 27.26
N THR A 417 -20.45 18.65 26.73
CA THR A 417 -21.91 18.88 26.68
C THR A 417 -22.39 18.87 25.22
N ILE A 418 -23.10 17.82 24.86
CA ILE A 418 -23.70 17.57 23.53
C ILE A 418 -25.14 17.10 23.78
N ALA A 419 -26.13 17.89 23.36
CA ALA A 419 -27.54 17.56 23.57
C ALA A 419 -27.93 16.21 22.94
N ALA A 420 -28.62 15.37 23.71
CA ALA A 420 -29.01 14.00 23.31
C ALA A 420 -27.84 13.20 22.67
N HIS A 421 -26.68 13.17 23.34
CA HIS A 421 -25.48 12.54 22.76
C HIS A 421 -25.67 11.03 22.54
N GLY A 422 -26.31 10.32 23.48
CA GLY A 422 -26.65 8.89 23.33
C GLY A 422 -25.48 7.93 23.46
N PHE A 423 -24.40 8.35 24.12
CA PHE A 423 -23.23 7.52 24.41
C PHE A 423 -23.36 6.83 25.78
N SER A 424 -22.49 5.86 26.07
CA SER A 424 -22.39 5.19 27.38
C SER A 424 -20.96 5.20 27.90
N ALA A 425 -20.78 5.01 29.21
CA ALA A 425 -19.45 4.82 29.79
C ALA A 425 -18.75 3.58 29.21
N GLY A 426 -17.42 3.62 29.11
CA GLY A 426 -16.59 2.60 28.47
C GLY A 426 -16.55 2.65 26.94
N TRP A 427 -17.45 3.39 26.28
CA TRP A 427 -17.32 3.68 24.84
C TRP A 427 -16.13 4.62 24.60
N ARG A 428 -15.55 4.59 23.40
CA ARG A 428 -14.55 5.58 22.97
C ARG A 428 -15.15 6.50 21.93
N VAL A 429 -14.90 7.80 22.05
CA VAL A 429 -15.26 8.80 21.03
C VAL A 429 -14.00 9.32 20.38
N ARG A 430 -14.01 9.51 19.06
CA ARG A 430 -13.01 10.34 18.40
C ARG A 430 -13.49 11.77 18.38
N ILE A 431 -12.82 12.64 19.12
CA ILE A 431 -13.28 13.98 19.46
C ILE A 431 -12.20 15.00 19.16
N GLY A 432 -12.57 16.04 18.39
CA GLY A 432 -11.78 17.27 18.29
C GLY A 432 -12.22 18.25 19.38
N LEU A 433 -11.25 18.88 20.02
CA LEU A 433 -11.43 19.82 21.13
C LEU A 433 -10.75 21.15 20.75
N GLY A 434 -11.53 22.19 20.51
CA GLY A 434 -10.98 23.52 20.18
C GLY A 434 -10.18 23.50 18.88
N ALA A 435 -8.87 23.69 18.99
CA ALA A 435 -7.91 23.65 17.88
C ALA A 435 -7.16 22.30 17.73
N HIS A 436 -7.23 21.41 18.72
CA HIS A 436 -6.47 20.15 18.75
C HIS A 436 -6.94 19.13 17.70
N GLU A 437 -6.04 18.19 17.34
CA GLU A 437 -6.38 17.08 16.47
C GLU A 437 -7.44 16.15 17.10
N ALA A 438 -8.30 15.56 16.27
CA ALA A 438 -9.36 14.65 16.74
C ALA A 438 -8.81 13.27 17.14
N GLN A 439 -8.73 13.02 18.45
CA GLN A 439 -8.19 11.81 19.07
C GLN A 439 -9.28 10.87 19.60
N TYR A 440 -8.98 9.56 19.73
CA TYR A 440 -9.84 8.61 20.43
C TYR A 440 -9.67 8.70 21.95
N MET A 441 -10.73 9.06 22.67
CA MET A 441 -10.76 9.15 24.14
C MET A 441 -11.88 8.27 24.73
N THR A 442 -11.65 7.68 25.89
CA THR A 442 -12.64 6.82 26.58
C THR A 442 -13.60 7.65 27.44
N ILE A 443 -14.91 7.38 27.32
CA ILE A 443 -15.93 7.95 28.19
C ILE A 443 -15.88 7.28 29.56
N VAL A 444 -15.61 8.08 30.60
CA VAL A 444 -15.50 7.62 31.99
C VAL A 444 -16.87 7.61 32.66
N SER A 445 -17.68 8.66 32.45
CA SER A 445 -19.03 8.74 32.99
C SER A 445 -19.99 9.48 32.05
N VAL A 446 -21.28 9.19 32.21
CA VAL A 446 -22.39 9.88 31.54
C VAL A 446 -23.37 10.32 32.64
N PRO A 447 -23.24 11.53 33.21
CA PRO A 447 -24.12 12.00 34.29
C PRO A 447 -25.57 12.20 33.85
N ASP A 448 -25.81 12.59 32.60
CA ASP A 448 -27.13 12.87 32.04
C ASP A 448 -27.15 12.71 30.51
N ALA A 449 -28.30 12.86 29.85
CA ALA A 449 -28.45 12.63 28.42
C ALA A 449 -27.77 13.68 27.50
N ASN A 450 -27.25 14.76 28.07
CA ASN A 450 -26.59 15.87 27.39
C ASN A 450 -25.10 16.03 27.78
N THR A 451 -24.62 15.33 28.81
CA THR A 451 -23.27 15.51 29.36
C THR A 451 -22.53 14.18 29.54
N PHE A 452 -21.25 14.15 29.20
CA PHE A 452 -20.35 13.04 29.51
C PHE A 452 -18.95 13.54 29.88
N THR A 453 -18.13 12.67 30.48
CA THR A 453 -16.74 12.99 30.85
C THR A 453 -15.74 12.06 30.18
N LEU A 454 -14.58 12.60 29.85
CA LEU A 454 -13.41 11.91 29.32
C LEU A 454 -12.24 12.08 30.30
N SER A 455 -11.44 11.03 30.46
CA SER A 455 -10.14 11.11 31.14
C SER A 455 -9.04 11.51 30.16
N THR A 456 -8.15 12.42 30.57
CA THR A 456 -6.84 12.63 29.93
C THR A 456 -5.71 12.22 30.88
N ALA A 457 -4.55 11.87 30.32
CA ALA A 457 -3.34 11.49 31.04
C ALA A 457 -2.35 12.66 31.25
N LEU A 458 -2.71 13.86 30.76
CA LEU A 458 -1.82 15.02 30.70
C LEU A 458 -1.61 15.72 32.06
N SER A 459 -0.57 16.55 32.10
CA SER A 459 -0.07 17.19 33.33
C SER A 459 -1.08 18.15 33.97
N PRO A 460 -1.19 18.19 35.32
CA PRO A 460 -1.98 19.19 36.05
C PRO A 460 -1.58 20.67 35.84
N THR A 461 -0.59 20.95 34.98
CA THR A 461 -0.05 22.28 34.68
C THR A 461 -0.63 22.94 33.44
N GLN A 462 -1.48 22.27 32.67
CA GLN A 462 -2.25 22.93 31.60
C GLN A 462 -3.39 23.77 32.20
N ASN A 463 -3.64 24.94 31.61
CA ASN A 463 -4.72 25.84 32.02
C ASN A 463 -6.08 25.21 31.67
N SER A 464 -7.14 25.54 32.42
CA SER A 464 -8.50 25.15 32.06
C SER A 464 -8.93 25.76 30.73
N GLU A 465 -9.14 24.95 29.70
CA GLU A 465 -9.69 25.37 28.42
C GLU A 465 -11.20 25.10 28.32
N SER A 466 -11.90 25.88 27.51
CA SER A 466 -13.26 25.58 27.07
C SER A 466 -13.45 26.04 25.64
N GLY A 467 -14.24 25.29 24.87
CA GLY A 467 -14.41 25.56 23.45
C GLY A 467 -15.43 24.64 22.79
N VAL A 468 -15.35 24.55 21.47
CA VAL A 468 -16.22 23.66 20.66
C VAL A 468 -15.70 22.22 20.77
N ALA A 469 -16.61 21.30 21.05
CA ALA A 469 -16.38 19.86 21.01
C ALA A 469 -17.01 19.27 19.73
N LYS A 470 -16.28 18.40 19.03
CA LYS A 470 -16.77 17.76 17.80
C LYS A 470 -16.43 16.26 17.79
N VAL A 471 -17.39 15.42 18.13
CA VAL A 471 -17.28 13.96 17.96
C VAL A 471 -17.57 13.61 16.50
N ILE A 472 -16.65 12.90 15.84
CA ILE A 472 -16.71 12.57 14.40
C ILE A 472 -16.89 11.07 14.11
N GLU A 473 -16.52 10.21 15.05
CA GLU A 473 -16.76 8.77 15.05
C GLU A 473 -16.72 8.25 16.50
N TRP A 474 -17.28 7.08 16.79
CA TRP A 474 -17.21 6.46 18.10
C TRP A 474 -17.18 4.94 18.01
N VAL A 475 -16.70 4.28 19.06
CA VAL A 475 -16.60 2.83 19.19
C VAL A 475 -17.38 2.40 20.42
N THR A 476 -18.38 1.52 20.23
CA THR A 476 -19.21 0.98 21.31
C THR A 476 -18.52 -0.22 21.97
N LEU A 477 -19.20 -0.90 22.91
CA LEU A 477 -18.75 -2.18 23.48
C LEU A 477 -19.36 -3.41 22.78
N MET A 478 -20.08 -3.23 21.66
CA MET A 478 -20.59 -4.34 20.86
C MET A 478 -19.45 -4.95 20.05
N ALA A 479 -19.12 -6.22 20.29
CA ALA A 479 -18.11 -6.93 19.51
C ALA A 479 -18.59 -7.18 18.07
N ILE A 480 -17.66 -7.17 17.11
CA ILE A 480 -17.88 -7.57 15.72
C ILE A 480 -16.99 -8.76 15.39
N THR A 481 -17.58 -9.80 14.80
CA THR A 481 -16.84 -10.94 14.24
C THR A 481 -16.04 -10.48 13.02
N PRO A 482 -14.72 -10.68 12.96
CA PRO A 482 -13.91 -10.29 11.81
C PRO A 482 -14.21 -11.15 10.57
N VAL A 483 -13.89 -10.62 9.40
CA VAL A 483 -14.09 -11.29 8.12
C VAL A 483 -12.90 -12.21 7.82
N SER A 484 -13.11 -13.52 7.83
CA SER A 484 -12.03 -14.51 7.68
C SER A 484 -12.06 -15.23 6.33
N ASP A 485 -10.87 -15.56 5.84
CA ASP A 485 -10.57 -16.47 4.73
C ASP A 485 -11.31 -16.14 3.43
N VAL A 486 -11.19 -14.87 3.03
CA VAL A 486 -11.80 -14.30 1.82
C VAL A 486 -10.82 -14.23 0.64
N MET A 487 -11.31 -14.54 -0.56
CA MET A 487 -10.59 -14.33 -1.83
C MET A 487 -11.36 -13.39 -2.75
N ALA A 488 -10.81 -12.21 -3.08
CA ALA A 488 -11.48 -11.18 -3.89
C ALA A 488 -10.62 -10.76 -5.09
N ILE A 489 -10.88 -11.31 -6.29
CA ILE A 489 -10.08 -11.09 -7.50
C ILE A 489 -10.93 -10.40 -8.57
N GLY A 490 -10.80 -9.08 -8.68
CA GLY A 490 -11.46 -8.30 -9.73
C GLY A 490 -11.87 -6.90 -9.26
N ARG A 491 -12.10 -6.00 -10.23
CA ARG A 491 -12.54 -4.62 -9.97
C ARG A 491 -13.83 -4.62 -9.12
N LYS A 492 -13.77 -4.08 -7.90
CA LYS A 492 -14.90 -4.07 -6.93
C LYS A 492 -15.47 -5.47 -6.61
N ALA A 493 -14.65 -6.52 -6.62
CA ALA A 493 -15.02 -7.82 -6.05
C ALA A 493 -15.05 -7.70 -4.51
N LEU A 494 -16.16 -8.10 -3.86
CA LEU A 494 -16.40 -7.88 -2.42
C LEU A 494 -16.04 -6.45 -1.98
N TYR A 495 -16.81 -5.46 -2.41
CA TYR A 495 -16.54 -4.04 -2.15
C TYR A 495 -17.07 -3.52 -0.81
N SER A 496 -18.09 -4.18 -0.25
CA SER A 496 -18.75 -3.75 1.01
C SER A 496 -19.37 -4.92 1.79
N GLY A 497 -18.83 -6.13 1.61
CA GLY A 497 -19.37 -7.38 2.17
C GLY A 497 -19.02 -7.62 3.64
N LYS A 498 -19.66 -6.90 4.56
CA LYS A 498 -19.21 -6.75 5.96
C LYS A 498 -19.11 -8.00 6.84
N THR A 499 -19.61 -9.15 6.39
CA THR A 499 -19.56 -10.43 7.12
C THR A 499 -19.31 -11.63 6.18
N CYS A 500 -18.66 -11.42 5.03
CA CYS A 500 -18.53 -12.38 3.93
C CYS A 500 -17.57 -13.58 4.14
N SER A 501 -17.28 -14.00 5.38
CA SER A 501 -16.25 -15.01 5.66
C SER A 501 -16.36 -16.30 4.83
N ASN A 502 -15.21 -16.91 4.53
CA ASN A 502 -15.04 -18.12 3.71
C ASN A 502 -15.57 -17.98 2.26
N SER A 503 -15.56 -16.78 1.69
CA SER A 503 -16.14 -16.52 0.36
C SER A 503 -15.09 -16.23 -0.72
N ILE A 504 -15.36 -16.72 -1.92
CA ILE A 504 -14.53 -16.57 -3.11
C ILE A 504 -15.30 -15.72 -4.14
N ALA A 505 -14.77 -14.55 -4.50
CA ALA A 505 -15.35 -13.62 -5.45
C ALA A 505 -14.33 -13.30 -6.56
N ILE A 506 -14.41 -13.99 -7.68
CA ILE A 506 -13.52 -13.85 -8.84
C ILE A 506 -14.33 -13.27 -10.01
N GLY A 507 -13.99 -12.06 -10.44
CA GLY A 507 -14.68 -11.30 -11.47
C GLY A 507 -15.02 -9.89 -11.01
N ALA A 508 -15.11 -8.94 -11.94
CA ALA A 508 -15.50 -7.58 -11.58
C ALA A 508 -16.93 -7.55 -10.99
N VAL A 509 -17.12 -6.81 -9.89
CA VAL A 509 -18.41 -6.66 -9.19
C VAL A 509 -19.02 -8.01 -8.72
N ALA A 510 -18.20 -9.05 -8.57
CA ALA A 510 -18.60 -10.30 -7.93
C ALA A 510 -18.85 -10.09 -6.43
N GLN A 511 -19.97 -10.60 -5.91
CA GLN A 511 -20.39 -10.48 -4.50
C GLN A 511 -20.33 -9.05 -3.93
N PHE A 512 -20.55 -8.02 -4.76
CA PHE A 512 -20.27 -6.61 -4.46
C PHE A 512 -20.56 -6.14 -3.02
N GLN A 513 -21.71 -6.52 -2.46
CA GLN A 513 -22.17 -6.15 -1.12
C GLN A 513 -22.49 -7.35 -0.20
N SER A 514 -22.03 -8.56 -0.53
CA SER A 514 -22.46 -9.81 0.13
C SER A 514 -22.06 -9.86 1.60
N GLN A 515 -23.04 -10.03 2.48
CA GLN A 515 -22.87 -10.25 3.92
C GLN A 515 -22.98 -11.74 4.29
N GLY A 516 -23.36 -12.61 3.34
CA GLY A 516 -23.44 -14.04 3.55
C GLY A 516 -22.09 -14.75 3.47
N ILE A 517 -21.92 -15.75 4.34
CA ILE A 517 -20.74 -16.61 4.42
C ILE A 517 -20.77 -17.80 3.43
N ASN A 518 -19.59 -18.38 3.19
CA ASN A 518 -19.38 -19.59 2.41
C ASN A 518 -19.85 -19.48 0.93
N ASN A 519 -19.78 -18.28 0.34
CA ASN A 519 -20.29 -18.04 -1.02
C ASN A 519 -19.17 -18.16 -2.07
N THR A 520 -19.37 -18.96 -3.11
CA THR A 520 -18.47 -19.07 -4.27
C THR A 520 -19.02 -18.30 -5.46
N SER A 521 -18.18 -17.51 -6.13
CA SER A 521 -18.56 -16.65 -7.25
C SER A 521 -17.42 -16.50 -8.24
N VAL A 522 -17.64 -16.96 -9.48
CA VAL A 522 -16.65 -16.94 -10.56
C VAL A 522 -17.31 -16.42 -11.84
N GLY A 523 -17.28 -15.11 -12.02
CA GLY A 523 -17.85 -14.41 -13.17
C GLY A 523 -18.13 -12.93 -12.86
N ASN A 524 -18.19 -12.09 -13.89
CA ASN A 524 -18.64 -10.71 -13.71
C ASN A 524 -20.14 -10.67 -13.33
N LEU A 525 -20.49 -9.81 -12.37
CA LEU A 525 -21.84 -9.63 -11.80
C LEU A 525 -22.44 -10.88 -11.10
N THR A 526 -21.63 -11.87 -10.74
CA THR A 526 -22.09 -13.03 -9.93
C THR A 526 -22.44 -12.60 -8.49
N LEU A 527 -23.61 -12.99 -7.98
CA LEU A 527 -24.11 -12.63 -6.64
C LEU A 527 -24.02 -11.13 -6.30
N SER A 528 -24.11 -10.22 -7.29
CA SER A 528 -23.88 -8.78 -7.05
C SER A 528 -24.93 -8.11 -6.13
N ALA A 529 -26.14 -8.64 -6.10
CA ALA A 529 -27.22 -8.18 -5.22
C ALA A 529 -27.26 -8.90 -3.85
N ALA A 530 -26.35 -9.86 -3.60
CA ALA A 530 -26.38 -10.67 -2.39
C ALA A 530 -26.26 -9.79 -1.15
N THR A 531 -27.17 -10.01 -0.20
CA THR A 531 -27.10 -9.47 1.16
C THR A 531 -26.78 -10.63 2.10
N THR A 532 -27.77 -11.26 2.71
CA THR A 532 -27.57 -12.31 3.74
C THR A 532 -27.53 -13.74 3.19
N GLY A 533 -27.75 -13.97 1.89
CA GLY A 533 -27.76 -15.31 1.30
C GLY A 533 -26.42 -16.06 1.45
N THR A 534 -26.46 -17.30 1.97
CA THR A 534 -25.26 -18.10 2.33
C THR A 534 -25.15 -19.41 1.55
N ARG A 535 -23.93 -19.97 1.48
CA ARG A 535 -23.63 -21.27 0.84
C ARG A 535 -24.00 -21.35 -0.66
N ASN A 536 -24.02 -20.21 -1.34
CA ASN A 536 -24.36 -20.12 -2.76
C ASN A 536 -23.12 -20.30 -3.66
N THR A 537 -23.28 -20.94 -4.81
CA THR A 537 -22.23 -21.12 -5.83
C THR A 537 -22.71 -20.56 -7.17
N ALA A 538 -22.07 -19.49 -7.66
CA ALA A 538 -22.41 -18.82 -8.92
C ALA A 538 -21.21 -18.82 -9.88
N VAL A 539 -21.32 -19.49 -11.04
CA VAL A 539 -20.24 -19.60 -12.03
C VAL A 539 -20.76 -19.22 -13.41
N GLY A 540 -20.13 -18.24 -14.05
CA GLY A 540 -20.55 -17.66 -15.34
C GLY A 540 -21.05 -16.23 -15.23
N TYR A 541 -21.12 -15.52 -16.36
CA TYR A 541 -21.56 -14.12 -16.40
C TYR A 541 -22.99 -13.96 -15.88
N SER A 542 -23.18 -13.05 -14.91
CA SER A 542 -24.49 -12.72 -14.32
C SER A 542 -25.26 -13.90 -13.69
N ALA A 543 -24.59 -14.99 -13.30
CA ALA A 543 -25.22 -16.10 -12.56
C ALA A 543 -25.64 -15.66 -11.15
N LEU A 544 -26.86 -16.00 -10.73
CA LEU A 544 -27.50 -15.55 -9.47
C LEU A 544 -27.36 -14.03 -9.20
N ARG A 545 -27.31 -13.19 -10.25
CA ARG A 545 -27.03 -11.75 -10.12
C ARG A 545 -27.96 -11.01 -9.15
N ALA A 546 -29.24 -11.36 -9.16
CA ALA A 546 -30.30 -10.73 -8.38
C ALA A 546 -30.55 -11.36 -6.98
N LEU A 547 -29.85 -12.44 -6.63
CA LEU A 547 -30.07 -13.14 -5.36
C LEU A 547 -29.69 -12.22 -4.19
N THR A 548 -30.58 -12.06 -3.21
CA THR A 548 -30.38 -11.22 -2.02
C THR A 548 -30.19 -12.09 -0.77
N THR A 549 -31.24 -12.83 -0.38
CA THR A 549 -31.30 -13.58 0.89
C THR A 549 -31.35 -15.10 0.73
N GLY A 550 -31.54 -15.62 -0.50
CA GLY A 550 -31.66 -17.06 -0.75
C GLY A 550 -30.38 -17.84 -0.42
N THR A 551 -30.52 -19.11 -0.04
CA THR A 551 -29.40 -19.95 0.40
C THR A 551 -29.31 -21.27 -0.36
N ASP A 552 -28.11 -21.88 -0.32
CA ASP A 552 -27.85 -23.22 -0.88
C ASP A 552 -28.13 -23.33 -2.39
N CYS A 553 -28.02 -22.22 -3.13
CA CYS A 553 -28.25 -22.16 -4.56
C CYS A 553 -26.96 -22.38 -5.37
N VAL A 554 -27.00 -23.30 -6.34
CA VAL A 554 -25.93 -23.58 -7.31
C VAL A 554 -26.40 -23.14 -8.70
N ALA A 555 -25.65 -22.22 -9.32
CA ALA A 555 -25.91 -21.75 -10.67
C ALA A 555 -24.63 -21.75 -11.51
N VAL A 556 -24.62 -22.52 -12.60
CA VAL A 556 -23.47 -22.71 -13.48
C VAL A 556 -23.91 -22.47 -14.92
N GLY A 557 -23.60 -21.29 -15.44
CA GLY A 557 -23.93 -20.85 -16.80
C GLY A 557 -24.14 -19.34 -16.91
N GLU A 558 -23.97 -18.81 -18.11
CA GLU A 558 -24.34 -17.41 -18.42
C GLU A 558 -25.83 -17.19 -18.12
N PHE A 559 -26.15 -16.20 -17.29
CA PHE A 559 -27.50 -15.92 -16.77
C PHE A 559 -28.21 -17.09 -16.04
N ALA A 560 -27.49 -18.12 -15.57
CA ALA A 560 -28.09 -19.19 -14.77
C ALA A 560 -28.71 -18.61 -13.48
N ALA A 561 -29.99 -18.89 -13.25
CA ALA A 561 -30.80 -18.37 -12.14
C ALA A 561 -30.68 -16.84 -11.93
N SER A 562 -30.41 -16.04 -12.97
CA SER A 562 -29.97 -14.64 -12.82
C SER A 562 -30.97 -13.72 -12.11
N ASN A 563 -32.24 -14.11 -12.11
CA ASN A 563 -33.39 -13.31 -11.68
C ASN A 563 -33.96 -13.73 -10.31
N ILE A 564 -33.48 -14.84 -9.73
CA ILE A 564 -33.94 -15.31 -8.42
C ILE A 564 -33.42 -14.36 -7.36
N THR A 565 -34.31 -13.90 -6.48
CA THR A 565 -34.03 -12.92 -5.41
C THR A 565 -33.99 -13.58 -4.04
N THR A 566 -35.04 -14.31 -3.66
CA THR A 566 -35.16 -14.93 -2.32
C THR A 566 -35.23 -16.46 -2.36
N GLY A 567 -35.44 -17.06 -3.53
CA GLY A 567 -35.52 -18.51 -3.70
C GLY A 567 -34.27 -19.25 -3.24
N SER A 568 -34.46 -20.38 -2.56
CA SER A 568 -33.40 -21.19 -1.94
C SER A 568 -33.38 -22.63 -2.47
N GLN A 569 -32.26 -23.35 -2.30
CA GLN A 569 -32.07 -24.72 -2.79
C GLN A 569 -32.26 -24.86 -4.32
N VAL A 570 -31.81 -23.86 -5.08
CA VAL A 570 -31.90 -23.82 -6.54
C VAL A 570 -30.69 -24.53 -7.17
N THR A 571 -30.90 -25.42 -8.14
CA THR A 571 -29.82 -25.99 -8.98
C THR A 571 -30.05 -25.64 -10.46
N ALA A 572 -29.32 -24.65 -10.97
CA ALA A 572 -29.39 -24.18 -12.35
C ALA A 572 -28.10 -24.53 -13.13
N LEU A 573 -28.15 -25.49 -14.05
CA LEU A 573 -26.99 -25.92 -14.85
C LEU A 573 -27.25 -25.71 -16.35
N GLY A 574 -26.71 -24.62 -16.90
CA GLY A 574 -26.85 -24.25 -18.31
C GLY A 574 -27.05 -22.75 -18.52
N ARG A 575 -26.80 -22.26 -19.74
CA ARG A 575 -27.10 -20.87 -20.12
C ARG A 575 -28.60 -20.60 -19.93
N SER A 576 -28.94 -19.53 -19.22
CA SER A 576 -30.31 -19.13 -18.87
C SER A 576 -31.14 -20.19 -18.12
N ALA A 577 -30.53 -21.25 -17.58
CA ALA A 577 -31.26 -22.25 -16.79
C ALA A 577 -31.93 -21.57 -15.58
N LEU A 578 -33.23 -21.83 -15.37
CA LEU A 578 -34.05 -21.24 -14.29
C LEU A 578 -34.07 -19.70 -14.25
N ARG A 579 -33.84 -19.02 -15.38
CA ARG A 579 -33.92 -17.56 -15.48
C ARG A 579 -35.35 -17.03 -15.42
N ASN A 580 -36.28 -17.73 -16.08
CA ASN A 580 -37.70 -17.38 -16.21
C ASN A 580 -38.56 -18.63 -16.00
N SER A 581 -39.82 -18.43 -15.61
CA SER A 581 -40.82 -19.49 -15.44
C SER A 581 -41.36 -19.99 -16.78
N GLN A 582 -42.10 -21.10 -16.78
CA GLN A 582 -42.70 -21.68 -18.00
C GLN A 582 -43.72 -20.75 -18.69
N ASP A 583 -44.42 -19.89 -17.94
CA ASP A 583 -45.32 -18.86 -18.47
C ASP A 583 -44.59 -17.61 -19.03
N GLY A 584 -43.27 -17.55 -18.93
CA GLY A 584 -42.44 -16.41 -19.33
C GLY A 584 -42.22 -15.35 -18.24
N SER A 585 -42.87 -15.49 -17.08
CA SER A 585 -42.67 -14.60 -15.93
C SER A 585 -41.28 -14.76 -15.30
N VAL A 586 -40.93 -13.82 -14.42
CA VAL A 586 -39.61 -13.77 -13.77
C VAL A 586 -39.58 -14.75 -12.59
N THR A 587 -38.71 -15.75 -12.64
CA THR A 587 -38.48 -16.65 -11.50
C THR A 587 -37.74 -15.90 -10.39
N ALA A 588 -38.48 -15.38 -9.41
CA ALA A 588 -37.92 -14.58 -8.31
C ALA A 588 -37.78 -15.36 -6.99
N THR A 589 -38.77 -16.17 -6.64
CA THR A 589 -38.95 -16.68 -5.26
C THR A 589 -38.96 -18.20 -5.12
N PHE A 590 -38.82 -18.96 -6.20
CA PHE A 590 -39.04 -20.41 -6.18
C PHE A 590 -37.96 -21.19 -5.41
N ASN A 591 -38.38 -22.26 -4.72
CA ASN A 591 -37.55 -23.05 -3.80
C ASN A 591 -37.48 -24.52 -4.18
N ASN A 592 -36.35 -25.16 -3.88
CA ASN A 592 -36.10 -26.58 -4.16
C ASN A 592 -36.36 -26.94 -5.64
N ILE A 593 -35.81 -26.13 -6.56
CA ILE A 593 -35.99 -26.28 -8.00
C ILE A 593 -34.69 -26.64 -8.71
N THR A 594 -34.75 -27.61 -9.62
CA THR A 594 -33.61 -28.05 -10.43
C THR A 594 -33.89 -27.88 -11.91
N GLY A 595 -33.02 -27.20 -12.63
CA GLY A 595 -33.09 -26.99 -14.07
C GLY A 595 -31.75 -27.30 -14.71
N VAL A 596 -31.70 -28.37 -15.49
CA VAL A 596 -30.48 -28.83 -16.18
C VAL A 596 -30.69 -28.75 -17.68
N GLY A 597 -30.02 -27.81 -18.34
CA GLY A 597 -30.06 -27.61 -19.79
C GLY A 597 -30.19 -26.14 -20.20
N TYR A 598 -30.10 -25.89 -21.50
CA TYR A 598 -30.27 -24.56 -22.06
C TYR A 598 -31.73 -24.08 -21.94
N ASP A 599 -31.97 -22.88 -21.40
CA ASP A 599 -33.31 -22.30 -21.22
C ASP A 599 -34.30 -23.23 -20.47
N SER A 600 -33.83 -24.10 -19.56
CA SER A 600 -34.71 -24.98 -18.77
C SER A 600 -35.56 -24.18 -17.77
N ARG A 601 -36.89 -24.39 -17.75
CA ARG A 601 -37.85 -23.64 -16.91
C ARG A 601 -38.75 -24.57 -16.11
N VAL A 602 -38.96 -24.25 -14.85
CA VAL A 602 -39.99 -24.84 -13.96
C VAL A 602 -41.21 -23.93 -13.92
N SER A 603 -42.34 -24.43 -13.42
CA SER A 603 -43.57 -23.65 -13.20
C SER A 603 -43.83 -23.29 -11.74
N GLY A 604 -43.16 -23.94 -10.77
CA GLY A 604 -43.31 -23.71 -9.33
C GLY A 604 -42.24 -24.41 -8.49
N ASP A 605 -42.42 -24.40 -7.16
CA ASP A 605 -41.51 -25.00 -6.17
C ASP A 605 -41.45 -26.54 -6.26
N ASN A 606 -40.37 -27.15 -5.75
CA ASN A 606 -40.16 -28.60 -5.67
C ASN A 606 -40.10 -29.35 -7.03
N GLN A 607 -39.76 -28.65 -8.12
CA GLN A 607 -39.76 -29.20 -9.48
C GLN A 607 -38.37 -29.47 -10.07
N VAL A 608 -38.26 -30.52 -10.88
CA VAL A 608 -37.06 -30.89 -11.64
C VAL A 608 -37.36 -30.84 -13.14
N GLN A 609 -36.66 -29.97 -13.87
CA GLN A 609 -36.75 -29.81 -15.32
C GLN A 609 -35.44 -30.26 -15.99
N LEU A 610 -35.54 -31.24 -16.90
CA LEU A 610 -34.43 -31.72 -17.73
C LEU A 610 -34.59 -31.22 -19.16
N GLY A 611 -33.81 -30.20 -19.51
CA GLY A 611 -33.81 -29.55 -20.81
C GLY A 611 -34.97 -28.58 -21.03
N ASN A 612 -35.26 -28.32 -22.30
CA ASN A 612 -36.35 -27.49 -22.79
C ASN A 612 -37.20 -28.28 -23.82
N SER A 613 -38.20 -27.63 -24.44
CA SER A 613 -39.10 -28.24 -25.42
C SER A 613 -38.41 -28.92 -26.62
N ALA A 614 -37.19 -28.50 -26.99
CA ALA A 614 -36.40 -29.07 -28.08
C ALA A 614 -35.48 -30.23 -27.61
N THR A 615 -35.39 -30.49 -26.31
CA THR A 615 -34.56 -31.54 -25.73
C THR A 615 -35.28 -32.89 -25.77
N THR A 616 -34.52 -33.99 -25.89
CA THR A 616 -35.04 -35.36 -25.77
C THR A 616 -34.27 -36.09 -24.69
N THR A 617 -34.95 -36.53 -23.63
CA THR A 617 -34.38 -37.37 -22.57
C THR A 617 -34.10 -38.77 -23.12
N TYR A 618 -32.83 -39.09 -23.35
CA TYR A 618 -32.41 -40.37 -23.92
C TYR A 618 -31.73 -41.23 -22.86
N VAL A 619 -32.35 -42.36 -22.51
CA VAL A 619 -31.92 -43.27 -21.45
C VAL A 619 -31.84 -44.71 -21.97
N TYR A 620 -30.81 -45.46 -21.55
CA TYR A 620 -30.59 -46.85 -21.95
C TYR A 620 -31.49 -47.86 -21.20
N GLY A 621 -32.04 -47.46 -20.05
CA GLY A 621 -32.97 -48.24 -19.25
C GLY A 621 -34.10 -47.35 -18.71
N THR A 622 -35.16 -47.95 -18.17
CA THR A 622 -36.29 -47.22 -17.61
C THR A 622 -35.93 -46.54 -16.27
N VAL A 623 -36.54 -45.39 -16.01
CA VAL A 623 -36.49 -44.74 -14.69
C VAL A 623 -37.11 -45.70 -13.65
N GLN A 624 -36.48 -45.80 -12.49
CA GLN A 624 -36.90 -46.69 -11.40
C GLN A 624 -37.47 -45.85 -10.26
N ASN A 625 -38.78 -45.99 -10.01
CA ASN A 625 -39.46 -45.31 -8.91
C ASN A 625 -39.32 -46.14 -7.63
N ARG A 626 -38.96 -45.52 -6.51
CA ARG A 626 -38.87 -46.23 -5.22
C ARG A 626 -40.28 -46.66 -4.78
N SER A 627 -40.42 -47.90 -4.35
CA SER A 627 -41.73 -48.48 -4.02
C SER A 627 -41.64 -49.54 -2.90
N ASP A 628 -40.71 -49.36 -1.96
CA ASP A 628 -40.53 -50.25 -0.81
C ASP A 628 -41.78 -50.27 0.09
N LEU A 629 -41.92 -51.31 0.92
CA LEU A 629 -42.98 -51.38 1.93
C LEU A 629 -42.69 -50.43 3.11
N HIS A 630 -41.41 -50.20 3.44
CA HIS A 630 -41.03 -49.31 4.55
C HIS A 630 -41.34 -47.83 4.27
N ASP A 631 -41.44 -47.45 2.99
CA ASP A 631 -41.82 -46.10 2.55
C ASP A 631 -43.37 -45.95 2.38
N LYS A 632 -44.17 -46.92 2.84
CA LYS A 632 -45.64 -46.97 2.62
C LYS A 632 -46.43 -47.17 3.91
N ALA A 633 -47.60 -46.55 3.97
CA ALA A 633 -48.62 -46.74 5.00
C ALA A 633 -49.98 -47.05 4.36
N ASP A 634 -50.95 -47.50 5.17
CA ASP A 634 -52.37 -47.69 4.80
C ASP A 634 -52.62 -48.47 3.50
N VAL A 635 -51.76 -49.45 3.23
CA VAL A 635 -51.78 -50.27 2.00
C VAL A 635 -53.09 -51.07 1.93
N ARG A 636 -53.86 -50.83 0.87
CA ARG A 636 -55.13 -51.49 0.54
C ARG A 636 -55.19 -51.86 -0.93
N ASP A 637 -56.09 -52.77 -1.28
CA ASP A 637 -56.45 -53.05 -2.68
C ASP A 637 -56.91 -51.76 -3.39
N THR A 638 -56.52 -51.60 -4.65
CA THR A 638 -57.00 -50.48 -5.46
C THR A 638 -58.48 -50.62 -5.78
N VAL A 639 -59.21 -49.51 -5.61
CA VAL A 639 -60.61 -49.34 -6.02
C VAL A 639 -60.72 -48.88 -7.48
N LEU A 640 -59.59 -48.61 -8.14
CA LEU A 640 -59.53 -48.24 -9.55
C LEU A 640 -59.38 -49.51 -10.40
N GLY A 641 -60.37 -49.79 -11.23
CA GLY A 641 -60.42 -50.99 -12.06
C GLY A 641 -61.06 -50.75 -13.42
N LEU A 642 -61.78 -51.76 -13.92
CA LEU A 642 -62.30 -51.85 -15.28
C LEU A 642 -63.19 -50.66 -15.65
N ASP A 643 -64.06 -50.20 -14.75
CA ASP A 643 -64.95 -49.06 -15.02
C ASP A 643 -64.24 -47.70 -15.05
N PHE A 644 -63.16 -47.53 -14.29
CA PHE A 644 -62.29 -46.35 -14.41
C PHE A 644 -61.55 -46.36 -15.75
N ILE A 645 -60.93 -47.49 -16.11
CA ILE A 645 -60.21 -47.67 -17.38
C ILE A 645 -61.14 -47.48 -18.59
N LYS A 646 -62.37 -48.01 -18.54
CA LYS A 646 -63.39 -47.81 -19.59
C LYS A 646 -63.88 -46.36 -19.73
N ALA A 647 -63.72 -45.54 -18.70
CA ALA A 647 -64.15 -44.14 -18.71
C ALA A 647 -63.04 -43.16 -19.15
N LEU A 648 -61.79 -43.62 -19.26
CA LEU A 648 -60.69 -42.87 -19.88
C LEU A 648 -60.82 -42.86 -21.41
N ARG A 649 -60.35 -41.78 -22.05
CA ARG A 649 -60.34 -41.63 -23.51
C ARG A 649 -58.90 -41.58 -24.06
N PRO A 650 -58.37 -42.69 -24.59
CA PRO A 650 -57.13 -42.67 -25.37
C PRO A 650 -57.27 -41.77 -26.60
N VAL A 651 -56.22 -41.00 -26.89
CA VAL A 651 -56.15 -40.08 -28.04
C VAL A 651 -54.80 -40.16 -28.76
N ASP A 652 -54.86 -39.94 -30.07
CA ASP A 652 -53.70 -39.67 -30.91
C ASP A 652 -53.55 -38.15 -31.07
N TYR A 653 -52.38 -37.62 -30.74
CA TYR A 653 -52.08 -36.19 -30.76
C TYR A 653 -50.72 -35.91 -31.40
N ARG A 654 -50.45 -34.65 -31.75
CA ARG A 654 -49.13 -34.19 -32.18
C ARG A 654 -48.65 -33.12 -31.21
N TRP A 655 -47.36 -33.16 -30.86
CA TRP A 655 -46.78 -32.15 -30.00
C TRP A 655 -46.80 -30.78 -30.65
N ASP A 656 -47.25 -29.80 -29.88
CA ASP A 656 -47.38 -28.40 -30.26
C ASP A 656 -47.31 -27.62 -28.95
N MET A 657 -46.08 -27.46 -28.44
CA MET A 657 -45.82 -27.09 -27.04
C MET A 657 -45.97 -25.58 -26.86
N ARG A 658 -46.62 -25.13 -25.77
CA ARG A 658 -46.83 -23.69 -25.51
C ARG A 658 -45.50 -22.94 -25.45
N ASP A 659 -44.47 -23.58 -24.90
CA ASP A 659 -43.09 -23.12 -24.75
C ASP A 659 -42.42 -22.76 -26.09
N ASP A 660 -42.80 -23.43 -27.19
CA ASP A 660 -42.28 -23.16 -28.54
C ASP A 660 -42.80 -21.81 -29.11
N TYR A 661 -43.74 -21.16 -28.41
CA TYR A 661 -44.34 -19.84 -28.72
C TYR A 661 -43.83 -18.72 -27.78
N ALA A 662 -42.60 -18.84 -27.28
CA ALA A 662 -41.93 -17.82 -26.47
C ALA A 662 -41.10 -16.85 -27.35
N GLU A 663 -41.39 -15.54 -27.30
CA GLU A 663 -40.57 -14.50 -27.93
C GLU A 663 -39.83 -13.68 -26.85
N PRO A 664 -38.49 -13.59 -26.89
CA PRO A 664 -37.75 -12.71 -26.00
C PRO A 664 -37.89 -11.24 -26.44
N TYR A 665 -38.19 -10.35 -25.51
CA TYR A 665 -38.23 -8.91 -25.77
C TYR A 665 -37.48 -8.14 -24.69
N GLU A 666 -37.12 -6.89 -24.97
CA GLU A 666 -36.41 -6.00 -24.05
C GLU A 666 -37.33 -4.85 -23.61
N GLU A 667 -37.25 -4.48 -22.34
CA GLU A 667 -38.11 -3.49 -21.68
C GLU A 667 -37.25 -2.61 -20.76
N GLU A 668 -37.62 -1.33 -20.59
CA GLU A 668 -36.96 -0.42 -19.64
C GLU A 668 -37.55 -0.65 -18.24
N ASP A 669 -36.79 -1.29 -17.36
CA ASP A 669 -37.19 -1.64 -15.99
C ASP A 669 -36.62 -0.61 -14.99
N GLY A 670 -37.01 0.65 -15.19
CA GLY A 670 -36.51 1.79 -14.42
C GLY A 670 -35.15 2.33 -14.89
N ILE A 671 -34.43 2.98 -13.98
CA ILE A 671 -33.25 3.82 -14.26
C ILE A 671 -32.15 3.45 -13.25
N ASP A 672 -30.90 3.36 -13.70
CA ASP A 672 -29.73 3.13 -12.83
C ASP A 672 -29.34 4.38 -12.02
N ALA A 673 -28.40 4.23 -11.09
CA ALA A 673 -27.95 5.30 -10.20
C ALA A 673 -27.25 6.45 -10.94
N GLU A 674 -26.83 6.20 -12.17
CA GLU A 674 -26.19 7.13 -13.09
C GLU A 674 -27.19 7.82 -14.05
N GLY A 675 -28.49 7.51 -13.96
CA GLY A 675 -29.56 8.17 -14.72
C GLY A 675 -29.87 7.57 -16.09
N LYS A 676 -29.43 6.34 -16.37
CA LYS A 676 -29.62 5.63 -17.64
C LYS A 676 -30.66 4.50 -17.51
N PRO A 677 -31.53 4.25 -18.51
CA PRO A 677 -32.55 3.19 -18.43
C PRO A 677 -31.93 1.79 -18.31
N ILE A 678 -32.54 0.97 -17.43
CA ILE A 678 -32.15 -0.41 -17.17
C ILE A 678 -32.87 -1.33 -18.17
N ILE A 679 -32.16 -1.88 -19.15
CA ILE A 679 -32.76 -2.80 -20.11
C ILE A 679 -32.84 -4.22 -19.52
N VAL A 680 -34.06 -4.73 -19.37
CA VAL A 680 -34.34 -6.10 -18.92
C VAL A 680 -34.95 -6.92 -20.05
N ARG A 681 -34.26 -8.00 -20.42
CA ARG A 681 -34.75 -8.99 -21.38
C ARG A 681 -35.71 -9.97 -20.70
N LYS A 682 -37.00 -9.78 -20.99
CA LYS A 682 -38.16 -10.59 -20.55
C LYS A 682 -38.57 -11.58 -21.67
N ILE A 683 -39.61 -12.38 -21.43
CA ILE A 683 -40.24 -13.23 -22.45
C ILE A 683 -41.72 -12.87 -22.55
N ARG A 684 -42.22 -12.77 -23.79
CA ARG A 684 -43.64 -12.66 -24.12
C ARG A 684 -44.10 -13.98 -24.70
N GLN A 685 -45.16 -14.56 -24.13
CA GLN A 685 -45.77 -15.75 -24.72
C GLN A 685 -46.76 -15.33 -25.81
N LEU A 686 -46.57 -15.88 -27.01
CA LEU A 686 -47.40 -15.62 -28.17
C LEU A 686 -48.62 -16.56 -28.21
N PRO A 687 -49.71 -16.19 -28.90
CA PRO A 687 -50.82 -17.10 -29.17
C PRO A 687 -50.35 -18.37 -29.88
N LYS A 688 -50.82 -19.53 -29.40
CA LYS A 688 -50.55 -20.84 -30.01
C LYS A 688 -51.36 -20.99 -31.30
N ASP A 689 -50.78 -20.61 -32.44
CA ASP A 689 -51.41 -20.66 -33.76
C ASP A 689 -51.29 -22.03 -34.49
N GLY A 690 -50.44 -22.93 -33.97
CA GLY A 690 -50.18 -24.25 -34.55
C GLY A 690 -49.00 -24.32 -35.52
N SER A 691 -48.24 -23.23 -35.71
CA SER A 691 -47.05 -23.15 -36.56
C SER A 691 -45.86 -23.98 -36.05
N LYS A 692 -45.81 -24.31 -34.75
CA LYS A 692 -44.75 -25.12 -34.11
C LYS A 692 -45.08 -26.61 -34.02
N LYS A 693 -46.24 -27.02 -34.53
CA LYS A 693 -46.77 -28.39 -34.46
C LYS A 693 -45.85 -29.40 -35.16
N ARG A 694 -45.40 -30.39 -34.40
CA ARG A 694 -44.47 -31.45 -34.82
C ARG A 694 -45.18 -32.47 -35.71
N ALA A 695 -44.43 -33.17 -36.57
CA ALA A 695 -45.00 -34.05 -37.59
C ALA A 695 -45.49 -35.42 -37.07
N ARG A 696 -44.84 -35.96 -36.04
CA ARG A 696 -45.10 -37.30 -35.47
C ARG A 696 -46.37 -37.31 -34.61
N PHE A 697 -47.18 -38.36 -34.74
CA PHE A 697 -48.25 -38.69 -33.79
C PHE A 697 -47.70 -39.39 -32.54
N HIS A 698 -48.29 -39.07 -31.40
CA HIS A 698 -48.05 -39.65 -30.09
C HIS A 698 -49.40 -40.10 -29.50
N HIS A 699 -49.37 -41.10 -28.63
CA HIS A 699 -50.56 -41.73 -28.04
C HIS A 699 -50.62 -41.42 -26.54
N GLY A 700 -51.82 -41.24 -25.99
CA GLY A 700 -51.97 -40.95 -24.55
C GLY A 700 -53.35 -40.46 -24.15
N LEU A 701 -53.40 -39.63 -23.10
CA LEU A 701 -54.59 -39.03 -22.51
C LEU A 701 -54.48 -37.49 -22.48
N ILE A 702 -55.62 -36.80 -22.45
CA ILE A 702 -55.69 -35.35 -22.21
C ILE A 702 -55.92 -35.11 -20.71
N ALA A 703 -55.02 -34.41 -20.04
CA ALA A 703 -55.07 -34.21 -18.59
C ALA A 703 -56.37 -33.54 -18.12
N GLN A 704 -56.89 -32.59 -18.90
CA GLN A 704 -58.18 -31.93 -18.64
C GLN A 704 -59.37 -32.90 -18.72
N GLU A 705 -59.33 -33.93 -19.57
CA GLU A 705 -60.40 -34.93 -19.67
C GLU A 705 -60.34 -35.93 -18.51
N VAL A 706 -59.13 -36.24 -18.02
CA VAL A 706 -58.93 -36.99 -16.77
C VAL A 706 -59.45 -36.18 -15.57
N GLN A 707 -59.20 -34.86 -15.52
CA GLN A 707 -59.76 -33.97 -14.50
C GLN A 707 -61.29 -34.01 -14.49
N THR A 708 -61.94 -33.84 -15.64
CA THR A 708 -63.42 -33.91 -15.73
C THR A 708 -63.96 -35.31 -15.40
N LEU A 709 -63.19 -36.38 -15.64
CA LEU A 709 -63.55 -37.72 -15.18
C LEU A 709 -63.53 -37.82 -13.64
N ILE A 710 -62.45 -37.37 -13.00
CA ILE A 710 -62.28 -37.29 -11.53
C ILE A 710 -63.46 -36.51 -10.92
N GLU A 711 -63.69 -35.28 -11.40
CA GLU A 711 -64.76 -34.39 -10.93
C GLU A 711 -66.17 -35.00 -11.06
N ARG A 712 -66.46 -35.67 -12.19
CA ARG A 712 -67.78 -36.28 -12.46
C ARG A 712 -68.03 -37.56 -11.68
N THR A 713 -66.99 -38.27 -11.26
CA THR A 713 -67.11 -39.60 -10.63
C THR A 713 -66.79 -39.62 -9.13
N GLY A 714 -66.16 -38.57 -8.60
CA GLY A 714 -65.65 -38.55 -7.23
C GLY A 714 -64.46 -39.50 -7.02
N VAL A 715 -63.84 -39.97 -8.10
CA VAL A 715 -62.70 -40.89 -8.09
C VAL A 715 -61.41 -40.09 -7.96
N ASP A 716 -60.70 -40.30 -6.85
CA ASP A 716 -59.33 -39.78 -6.69
C ASP A 716 -58.33 -40.63 -7.50
N PHE A 717 -57.35 -39.97 -8.13
CA PHE A 717 -56.33 -40.58 -8.98
C PHE A 717 -55.04 -39.76 -8.91
N GLY A 718 -54.10 -40.18 -8.06
CA GLY A 718 -52.81 -39.49 -7.84
C GLY A 718 -51.91 -39.37 -9.07
N GLY A 719 -52.19 -40.10 -10.15
CA GLY A 719 -51.54 -39.91 -11.45
C GLY A 719 -51.97 -38.65 -12.21
N PHE A 720 -52.97 -37.91 -11.74
CA PHE A 720 -53.32 -36.58 -12.26
C PHE A 720 -52.77 -35.48 -11.34
N GLN A 721 -52.11 -34.47 -11.91
CA GLN A 721 -51.64 -33.29 -11.19
C GLN A 721 -52.05 -32.00 -11.90
N ASN A 722 -52.43 -31.00 -11.10
CA ASN A 722 -52.75 -29.65 -11.55
C ASN A 722 -51.84 -28.64 -10.82
N HIS A 723 -50.73 -28.28 -11.45
CA HIS A 723 -49.65 -27.50 -10.81
C HIS A 723 -50.09 -26.10 -10.35
N ALA A 724 -51.21 -25.59 -10.88
CA ALA A 724 -51.81 -24.33 -10.44
C ALA A 724 -52.48 -24.37 -9.04
N VAL A 725 -52.68 -25.56 -8.45
CA VAL A 725 -53.17 -25.68 -7.06
C VAL A 725 -52.05 -25.35 -6.08
N ASP A 726 -50.84 -25.85 -6.35
CA ASP A 726 -49.65 -25.74 -5.49
C ASP A 726 -48.79 -24.50 -5.84
N GLY A 727 -49.42 -23.45 -6.39
CA GLY A 727 -48.78 -22.17 -6.69
C GLY A 727 -47.97 -22.11 -8.00
N GLY A 728 -48.00 -23.16 -8.83
CA GLY A 728 -47.35 -23.17 -10.14
C GLY A 728 -48.19 -22.53 -11.26
N CYS A 729 -47.62 -22.45 -12.47
CA CYS A 729 -48.37 -22.05 -13.67
C CYS A 729 -49.50 -23.05 -14.02
N ASP A 730 -50.48 -22.64 -14.86
CA ASP A 730 -51.52 -23.54 -15.42
C ASP A 730 -50.91 -24.62 -16.32
N VAL A 731 -50.44 -25.70 -15.70
CA VAL A 731 -49.89 -26.91 -16.29
C VAL A 731 -50.60 -28.08 -15.64
N LYS A 732 -51.01 -29.06 -16.45
CA LYS A 732 -51.68 -30.28 -15.98
C LYS A 732 -51.00 -31.49 -16.58
N THR A 733 -50.62 -32.45 -15.74
CA THR A 733 -49.77 -33.59 -16.12
C THR A 733 -50.41 -34.92 -15.74
N ILE A 734 -50.01 -35.97 -16.47
CA ILE A 734 -50.41 -37.36 -16.20
C ILE A 734 -49.14 -38.19 -15.95
N GLY A 735 -49.04 -38.78 -14.75
CA GLY A 735 -48.11 -39.86 -14.46
C GLY A 735 -48.65 -41.15 -15.07
N TYR A 736 -48.14 -41.54 -16.24
CA TYR A 736 -48.65 -42.72 -16.95
C TYR A 736 -48.38 -44.03 -16.21
N ASP A 737 -47.35 -44.09 -15.35
CA ASP A 737 -47.04 -45.27 -14.55
C ASP A 737 -48.12 -45.58 -13.50
N GLU A 738 -48.83 -44.56 -12.99
CA GLU A 738 -49.95 -44.72 -12.06
C GLU A 738 -51.19 -45.39 -12.70
N LEU A 739 -51.25 -45.47 -14.04
CA LEU A 739 -52.28 -46.24 -14.73
C LEU A 739 -52.01 -47.75 -14.70
N ILE A 740 -50.79 -48.20 -14.36
CA ILE A 740 -50.40 -49.61 -14.42
C ILE A 740 -51.20 -50.44 -13.40
N ALA A 741 -51.34 -49.99 -12.15
CA ALA A 741 -52.11 -50.72 -11.14
C ALA A 741 -53.62 -50.79 -11.45
N PRO A 742 -54.31 -49.70 -11.85
CA PRO A 742 -55.68 -49.75 -12.37
C PRO A 742 -55.84 -50.65 -13.60
N LEU A 743 -54.88 -50.68 -14.52
CA LEU A 743 -54.90 -51.58 -15.68
C LEU A 743 -54.77 -53.06 -15.27
N ILE A 744 -53.90 -53.39 -14.32
CA ILE A 744 -53.77 -54.75 -13.77
C ILE A 744 -55.11 -55.18 -13.13
N LYS A 745 -55.73 -54.31 -12.32
CA LYS A 745 -57.04 -54.57 -11.69
C LYS A 745 -58.14 -54.77 -12.74
N ALA A 746 -58.19 -53.91 -13.75
CA ALA A 746 -59.15 -54.01 -14.86
C ALA A 746 -59.02 -55.35 -15.63
N VAL A 747 -57.81 -55.86 -15.83
CA VAL A 747 -57.57 -57.17 -16.46
C VAL A 747 -58.02 -58.32 -15.55
N GLN A 748 -57.79 -58.25 -14.24
CA GLN A 748 -58.27 -59.25 -13.27
C GLN A 748 -59.80 -59.31 -13.22
N GLU A 749 -60.47 -58.16 -13.23
CA GLU A 749 -61.92 -58.05 -13.24
C GLU A 749 -62.51 -58.57 -14.56
N LEU A 750 -61.93 -58.19 -15.70
CA LEU A 750 -62.35 -58.68 -17.01
C LEU A 750 -62.17 -60.21 -17.15
N ALA A 751 -61.06 -60.77 -16.66
CA ALA A 751 -60.85 -62.21 -16.62
C ALA A 751 -61.91 -62.91 -15.75
N SER A 752 -62.20 -62.36 -14.56
CA SER A 752 -63.24 -62.88 -13.66
C SER A 752 -64.62 -62.87 -14.32
N MET A 753 -64.97 -61.81 -15.06
CA MET A 753 -66.22 -61.74 -15.83
C MET A 753 -66.25 -62.78 -16.97
N VAL A 754 -65.13 -62.98 -17.68
CA VAL A 754 -65.03 -63.99 -18.74
C VAL A 754 -65.20 -65.41 -18.21
N ASP A 755 -64.63 -65.73 -17.04
CA ASP A 755 -64.77 -67.06 -16.44
C ASP A 755 -66.16 -67.27 -15.83
N GLN A 756 -66.82 -66.25 -15.30
CA GLN A 756 -68.25 -66.29 -14.96
C GLN A 756 -69.14 -66.55 -16.19
N LEU A 757 -68.85 -65.91 -17.33
CA LEU A 757 -69.54 -66.13 -18.61
C LEU A 757 -69.25 -67.51 -19.22
N ARG A 758 -68.19 -68.19 -18.80
CA ARG A 758 -67.85 -69.57 -19.19
C ARG A 758 -68.51 -70.61 -18.29
N GLY A 759 -68.54 -70.37 -16.98
CA GLY A 759 -69.18 -71.24 -15.99
C GLY A 759 -70.70 -71.11 -15.89
N SER A 760 -71.31 -70.25 -16.72
CA SER A 760 -72.77 -70.12 -16.88
C SER A 760 -73.29 -70.67 -18.22
N ARG A 761 -72.49 -71.55 -18.85
CA ARG A 761 -72.86 -72.42 -19.98
C ARG A 761 -72.86 -73.88 -19.56
#